data_AF-A0A1U9KTE3-F1
#
_entry.id   AF-A0A1U9KTE3-F1
#
_cell.length_a   1.000
_cell.length_b   1.000
_cell.length_c   1.000
_cell.angle_alpha   90.00
_cell.angle_beta   90.00
_cell.angle_gamma   90.00
#
_symmetry.space_group_name_H-M   'P 1'
#
loop_
_entity.id
_entity.type
_entity.pdbx_description
1 polymer ?
#
loop_
_entity_poly.entity_id
_entity_poly.type
_entity_poly.pdbx_seq_one_letter_code
_entity_poly.pdbx_strand_id
1 'polypeptide(L)'
;MAVIYNTNYTHNPNSYLTLGVERAARQIFGHDQIDVADNMSLAGMAASGRHDTLICIDGQRINLQLIKRVRPAFKTLILWTFEDPFMRDFNVDNADLFDFVFTNDPSCAEYYGSKGNYLPLAASRSIHERKVKSNADLDYDIFFAGTMWPNRVHTLRHIIAAFPDARLKLICPGNEFLPPLPADLAALAIQRPVSHEAFIDFANASAVTLTMFRDYASHGDVSQATAPGPRFYELALAGAAQVVEAPESMEAHYFDEVDGVSLARDVDGVVSAIARLLTEKNLRRKSALAAQKSVLEHHLYENRLRRMQEITSANFGKQAVGTELTPRRRRLRVLMCTHSTIHEQAWGGVEVYQQTLCSLLGRDVEFFYWLRRGVHARLTSASGQELERYDVPEVGWMDAMCDGPEEMAFSNVISQYNFDIVHFQHLGHHALSLPIIAKASGAGVVFSAHDFWLVSARYNLLNQELRYVEDEVKSVVAADITLKAAENIEYGGEQTRRAFVAKMLHSVDAILFGTKHSRDLTHEIYPVLDKKQSLILGIPSPENTVPVIAKIYTPLGERPLRVAIVGNFLRTKGADTILSLIEIAHPDHFEFHIFGYVHPEYDAVLNARVRPNVKIYGRYSVGDIEALQIADVALNLSIWPETYCISLSEAWQNGLVPIVTDVGALGDRVTDGVNGFKVPIGRPSAVLERLELLRSSETLRRGIMANISPALWANARQYGADLLSVYRDIAPIRELGVAEMHIDAGQVHLLPHASWRHQAPPRHIFDPPTTRDLTVELPETVTDWFSIQGSECYIDDVCHHVFATQQDKDFKGAPAFHIRGWHVVSGVSTAGSLYVVLIGDAESPMIFMESKRELRSDIVSMFPNAPRRSGFSAEVALRGKWCEGTYRVGLINIVNGRGAFQMTTIQIKVDGGEVKSIRRLPVSNDTILADFDRVMHGDGTLRGIKLSRIPPASRERHEGGVLEWYIDGFDGLIGEIGQSVSTPDEIRINGWAFIPGLSQAGALYAGLVSDTGDEAVLFGMRRLIRHDVMNIRNEAPLCSGFSGTIRLRTGYALSLKGRYRLCLVNIVDNSYGVVPLNIVLDVQDGSCLSSAHDAPLPEVMERAASILRHRIVV
;
A
#
# COMPACT_ATOMS: atom_id res chain seq x y z
N MET A 1 -23.22 -1.63 22.16
CA MET A 1 -22.91 -2.14 20.83
C MET A 1 -21.60 -1.56 20.35
N ALA A 2 -20.63 -2.34 19.84
CA ALA A 2 -19.33 -1.79 19.42
C ALA A 2 -19.03 -1.92 17.91
N VAL A 3 -18.52 -0.83 17.32
CA VAL A 3 -17.82 -0.85 16.03
C VAL A 3 -16.33 -1.03 16.31
N ILE A 4 -15.68 -1.95 15.60
CA ILE A 4 -14.22 -2.06 15.61
C ILE A 4 -13.71 -1.35 14.35
N TYR A 5 -13.04 -0.22 14.55
CA TYR A 5 -12.43 0.53 13.47
C TYR A 5 -10.95 0.18 13.36
N ASN A 6 -10.60 -0.40 12.21
CA ASN A 6 -9.22 -0.74 11.90
C ASN A 6 -8.52 0.47 11.27
N THR A 7 -7.61 1.10 11.99
CA THR A 7 -6.79 2.20 11.43
C THR A 7 -5.77 1.72 10.41
N ASN A 8 -5.48 0.42 10.39
CA ASN A 8 -4.48 -0.16 9.53
C ASN A 8 -5.13 -0.67 8.23
N TYR A 9 -4.99 0.12 7.17
CA TYR A 9 -5.44 -0.17 5.82
C TYR A 9 -5.14 -1.63 5.40
N THR A 10 -5.90 -2.16 4.45
CA THR A 10 -5.94 -3.56 3.95
C THR A 10 -4.63 -4.17 3.44
N HIS A 11 -3.49 -3.50 3.58
CA HIS A 11 -2.16 -3.97 3.16
C HIS A 11 -1.14 -4.08 4.30
N ASN A 12 -1.54 -3.86 5.56
CA ASN A 12 -0.64 -4.09 6.69
C ASN A 12 -0.54 -5.61 7.01
N PRO A 13 0.68 -6.18 7.12
CA PRO A 13 0.88 -7.57 7.53
C PRO A 13 0.30 -7.90 8.93
N ASN A 14 0.05 -6.90 9.78
CA ASN A 14 -0.56 -7.05 11.10
C ASN A 14 -2.11 -6.96 11.08
N SER A 15 -2.75 -6.87 9.91
CA SER A 15 -4.22 -6.82 9.79
C SER A 15 -4.93 -8.06 10.37
N TYR A 16 -4.24 -9.18 10.54
CA TYR A 16 -4.79 -10.35 11.23
C TYR A 16 -5.09 -10.09 12.72
N LEU A 17 -4.43 -9.11 13.36
CA LEU A 17 -4.73 -8.73 14.75
C LEU A 17 -6.17 -8.21 14.84
N THR A 18 -6.60 -7.39 13.88
CA THR A 18 -8.01 -6.95 13.74
C THR A 18 -8.95 -8.14 13.67
N LEU A 19 -8.62 -9.15 12.86
CA LEU A 19 -9.43 -10.37 12.75
C LEU A 19 -9.46 -11.15 14.07
N GLY A 20 -8.35 -11.20 14.80
CA GLY A 20 -8.25 -11.80 16.13
C GLY A 20 -9.18 -11.13 17.13
N VAL A 21 -9.13 -9.79 17.19
CA VAL A 21 -10.00 -8.97 18.05
C VAL A 21 -11.47 -9.09 17.63
N GLU A 22 -11.78 -9.01 16.34
CA GLU A 22 -13.14 -9.14 15.80
C GLU A 22 -13.75 -10.50 16.19
N ARG A 23 -13.04 -11.60 15.92
CA ARG A 23 -13.55 -12.95 16.20
C ARG A 23 -13.79 -13.15 17.68
N ALA A 24 -12.87 -12.68 18.53
CA ALA A 24 -13.04 -12.71 19.98
C ALA A 24 -14.25 -11.88 20.42
N ALA A 25 -14.42 -10.67 19.87
CA ALA A 25 -15.56 -9.80 20.16
C ALA A 25 -16.89 -10.45 19.75
N ARG A 26 -16.99 -11.04 18.55
CA ARG A 26 -18.18 -11.76 18.10
C ARG A 26 -18.50 -12.97 18.99
N GLN A 27 -17.47 -13.66 19.50
CA GLN A 27 -17.65 -14.81 20.38
C GLN A 27 -18.18 -14.43 21.77
N ILE A 28 -17.68 -13.33 22.36
CA ILE A 28 -18.07 -12.94 23.73
C ILE A 28 -19.31 -12.04 23.77
N PHE A 29 -19.52 -11.21 22.75
CA PHE A 29 -20.63 -10.24 22.70
C PHE A 29 -21.77 -10.67 21.78
N GLY A 30 -21.53 -11.57 20.82
CA GLY A 30 -22.51 -12.07 19.85
C GLY A 30 -22.20 -11.65 18.41
N HIS A 31 -22.51 -12.51 17.44
CA HIS A 31 -22.12 -12.28 16.04
C HIS A 31 -22.78 -11.04 15.42
N ASP A 32 -24.07 -10.82 15.66
CA ASP A 32 -24.81 -9.66 15.14
C ASP A 32 -24.54 -8.37 15.91
N GLN A 33 -23.63 -8.43 16.89
CA GLN A 33 -23.36 -7.37 17.87
C GLN A 33 -22.12 -6.54 17.57
N ILE A 34 -21.32 -6.97 16.58
CA ILE A 34 -20.03 -6.36 16.22
C ILE A 34 -19.99 -6.12 14.72
N ASP A 35 -19.76 -4.87 14.32
CA ASP A 35 -19.48 -4.48 12.94
C ASP A 35 -18.00 -4.02 12.87
N VAL A 36 -17.28 -4.40 11.80
CA VAL A 36 -15.92 -3.91 11.53
C VAL A 36 -16.01 -2.80 10.50
N ALA A 37 -15.37 -1.68 10.80
CA ALA A 37 -15.35 -0.51 9.96
C ALA A 37 -13.93 -0.18 9.48
N ASP A 38 -13.90 0.50 8.34
CA ASP A 38 -12.76 1.13 7.73
C ASP A 38 -13.11 2.61 7.41
N ASN A 39 -12.22 3.32 6.72
CA ASN A 39 -12.46 4.72 6.36
C ASN A 39 -13.67 4.91 5.44
N MET A 40 -14.01 3.90 4.64
CA MET A 40 -15.15 3.96 3.71
C MET A 40 -16.49 3.77 4.43
N SER A 41 -16.50 3.02 5.54
CA SER A 41 -17.74 2.53 6.17
C SER A 41 -18.04 3.12 7.56
N LEU A 42 -17.03 3.63 8.29
CA LEU A 42 -17.20 4.08 9.67
C LEU A 42 -18.26 5.17 9.83
N ALA A 43 -18.22 6.23 9.01
CA ALA A 43 -19.19 7.32 9.13
C ALA A 43 -20.61 6.88 8.80
N GLY A 44 -20.80 5.99 7.82
CA GLY A 44 -22.09 5.40 7.51
C GLY A 44 -22.64 4.54 8.66
N MET A 45 -21.78 3.78 9.34
CA MET A 45 -22.17 3.03 10.53
C MET A 45 -22.52 3.94 11.71
N ALA A 46 -21.76 5.02 11.91
CA ALA A 46 -22.04 6.04 12.91
C ALA A 46 -23.39 6.74 12.65
N ALA A 47 -23.63 7.14 11.40
CA ALA A 47 -24.88 7.76 10.94
C ALA A 47 -26.10 6.87 11.20
N SER A 48 -25.96 5.54 11.10
CA SER A 48 -27.07 4.61 11.37
C SER A 48 -27.54 4.59 12.83
N GLY A 49 -26.75 5.13 13.76
CA GLY A 49 -27.12 5.22 15.18
C GLY A 49 -27.26 3.89 15.92
N ARG A 50 -26.95 2.76 15.28
CA ARG A 50 -27.07 1.41 15.86
C ARG A 50 -26.06 1.13 16.97
N HIS A 51 -24.97 1.88 17.02
CA HIS A 51 -23.81 1.61 17.88
C HIS A 51 -23.59 2.71 18.91
N ASP A 52 -23.20 2.33 20.13
CA ASP A 52 -22.90 3.26 21.22
C ASP A 52 -21.40 3.34 21.53
N THR A 53 -20.61 2.33 21.12
CA THR A 53 -19.18 2.24 21.40
C THR A 53 -18.39 2.11 20.09
N LEU A 54 -17.24 2.77 20.03
CA LEU A 54 -16.27 2.65 18.95
C LEU A 54 -14.92 2.25 19.56
N ILE A 55 -14.35 1.14 19.08
CA ILE A 55 -12.98 0.71 19.41
C ILE A 55 -12.11 1.01 18.19
N CYS A 56 -11.24 2.00 18.33
CA CYS A 56 -10.16 2.28 17.40
C CYS A 56 -8.97 1.43 17.81
N ILE A 57 -8.54 0.48 16.96
CA ILE A 57 -7.40 -0.39 17.24
C ILE A 57 -6.17 0.07 16.45
N ASP A 58 -4.98 -0.27 16.95
CA ASP A 58 -3.65 0.06 16.42
C ASP A 58 -3.26 1.53 16.57
N GLY A 59 -4.00 2.46 15.96
CA GLY A 59 -3.76 3.90 16.05
C GLY A 59 -2.75 4.46 15.05
N GLN A 60 -1.84 3.64 14.47
CA GLN A 60 -0.72 4.10 13.63
C GLN A 60 -1.12 5.00 12.46
N ARG A 61 -2.32 4.79 11.88
CA ARG A 61 -2.79 5.56 10.73
C ARG A 61 -4.23 6.03 10.87
N ILE A 62 -4.59 6.39 12.10
CA ILE A 62 -5.88 6.95 12.46
C ILE A 62 -6.24 8.16 11.59
N ASN A 63 -7.44 8.15 11.00
CA ASN A 63 -7.99 9.35 10.36
C ASN A 63 -8.69 10.21 11.41
N LEU A 64 -7.97 11.18 11.97
CA LEU A 64 -8.46 12.04 13.06
C LEU A 64 -9.69 12.86 12.70
N GLN A 65 -9.78 13.30 11.44
CA GLN A 65 -10.88 14.13 10.98
C GLN A 65 -12.16 13.31 10.87
N LEU A 66 -12.05 12.06 10.39
CA LEU A 66 -13.11 11.08 10.46
C LEU A 66 -13.52 10.77 11.91
N ILE A 67 -12.56 10.60 12.83
CA ILE A 67 -12.89 10.41 14.27
C ILE A 67 -13.63 11.61 14.85
N LYS A 68 -13.18 12.85 14.58
CA LYS A 68 -13.90 14.08 14.98
C LYS A 68 -15.32 14.14 14.40
N ARG A 69 -15.49 13.75 13.14
CA ARG A 69 -16.79 13.68 12.45
C ARG A 69 -17.72 12.67 13.12
N VAL A 70 -17.24 11.49 13.51
CA VAL A 70 -18.11 10.45 14.09
C VAL A 70 -18.23 10.50 15.61
N ARG A 71 -17.35 11.23 16.32
CA ARG A 71 -17.33 11.32 17.78
C ARG A 71 -18.71 11.56 18.43
N PRO A 72 -19.56 12.48 17.93
CA PRO A 72 -20.86 12.74 18.56
C PRO A 72 -21.87 11.58 18.42
N ALA A 73 -21.66 10.69 17.45
CA ALA A 73 -22.55 9.56 17.22
C ALA A 73 -22.28 8.38 18.15
N PHE A 74 -21.22 8.40 18.95
CA PHE A 74 -20.87 7.34 19.90
C PHE A 74 -20.83 7.89 21.34
N LYS A 75 -21.31 7.07 22.29
CA LYS A 75 -21.26 7.39 23.73
C LYS A 75 -19.87 7.13 24.32
N THR A 76 -19.16 6.13 23.81
CA THR A 76 -17.82 5.75 24.29
C THR A 76 -16.87 5.52 23.12
N LEU A 77 -15.74 6.23 23.11
CA LEU A 77 -14.63 6.00 22.20
C LEU A 77 -13.44 5.41 22.95
N ILE A 78 -12.92 4.31 22.43
CA ILE A 78 -11.78 3.59 22.99
C ILE A 78 -10.68 3.58 21.94
N LEU A 79 -9.46 3.98 22.31
CA LEU A 79 -8.25 3.76 21.52
C LEU A 79 -7.48 2.58 22.12
N TRP A 80 -7.05 1.63 21.32
CA TRP A 80 -6.15 0.56 21.73
C TRP A 80 -4.90 0.54 20.86
N THR A 81 -3.80 1.08 21.36
CA THR A 81 -2.54 1.24 20.64
C THR A 81 -1.75 -0.07 20.60
N PHE A 82 -1.19 -0.41 19.43
CA PHE A 82 -0.47 -1.68 19.21
C PHE A 82 1.03 -1.51 19.04
N GLU A 83 1.49 -0.29 18.78
CA GLU A 83 2.90 0.04 18.47
C GLU A 83 3.49 1.01 19.49
N ASP A 84 2.88 1.17 20.67
CA ASP A 84 3.58 1.83 21.79
C ASP A 84 4.74 0.94 22.25
N PRO A 85 5.89 1.54 22.65
CA PRO A 85 6.18 2.97 22.79
C PRO A 85 6.62 3.68 21.50
N PHE A 86 6.77 2.96 20.38
CA PHE A 86 7.35 3.50 19.15
C PHE A 86 6.53 4.63 18.53
N MET A 87 5.21 4.62 18.74
CA MET A 87 4.27 5.64 18.28
C MET A 87 3.72 6.50 19.42
N ARG A 88 4.32 6.45 20.63
CA ARG A 88 3.78 7.09 21.85
C ARG A 88 3.43 8.55 21.63
N ASP A 89 4.37 9.36 21.16
CA ASP A 89 4.16 10.81 21.05
C ASP A 89 3.00 11.12 20.08
N PHE A 90 2.97 10.44 18.93
CA PHE A 90 1.86 10.52 17.99
C PHE A 90 0.52 10.08 18.62
N ASN A 91 0.49 9.00 19.38
CA ASN A 91 -0.74 8.51 20.00
C ASN A 91 -1.23 9.43 21.13
N VAL A 92 -0.31 10.00 21.93
CA VAL A 92 -0.60 10.95 23.01
C VAL A 92 -1.24 12.23 22.44
N ASP A 93 -0.67 12.77 21.35
CA ASP A 93 -1.22 13.95 20.66
C ASP A 93 -2.67 13.74 20.16
N ASN A 94 -3.09 12.49 20.01
CA ASN A 94 -4.40 12.10 19.48
C ASN A 94 -5.37 11.55 20.53
N ALA A 95 -4.90 11.35 21.77
CA ALA A 95 -5.66 10.70 22.84
C ALA A 95 -6.88 11.53 23.33
N ASP A 96 -6.89 12.84 23.07
CA ASP A 96 -7.95 13.74 23.54
C ASP A 96 -9.33 13.42 22.99
N LEU A 97 -9.41 12.85 21.77
CA LEU A 97 -10.67 12.45 21.14
C LEU A 97 -11.31 11.21 21.79
N PHE A 98 -10.55 10.47 22.59
CA PHE A 98 -10.95 9.20 23.18
C PHE A 98 -11.31 9.35 24.65
N ASP A 99 -12.23 8.51 25.11
CA ASP A 99 -12.63 8.43 26.52
C ASP A 99 -11.68 7.51 27.30
N PHE A 100 -11.18 6.46 26.64
CA PHE A 100 -10.24 5.50 27.20
C PHE A 100 -9.12 5.21 26.20
N VAL A 101 -7.90 5.08 26.71
CA VAL A 101 -6.73 4.66 25.92
C VAL A 101 -6.14 3.42 26.56
N PHE A 102 -6.06 2.35 25.79
CA PHE A 102 -5.39 1.11 26.13
C PHE A 102 -4.07 1.05 25.39
N THR A 103 -2.99 0.74 26.09
CA THR A 103 -1.65 0.63 25.49
C THR A 103 -1.09 -0.77 25.70
N ASN A 104 -0.41 -1.27 24.67
CA ASN A 104 0.31 -2.54 24.72
C ASN A 104 1.62 -2.47 25.52
N ASP A 105 2.06 -1.28 25.92
CA ASP A 105 3.28 -1.07 26.69
C ASP A 105 2.98 -0.36 28.03
N PRO A 106 3.36 -0.95 29.17
CA PRO A 106 2.99 -0.44 30.48
C PRO A 106 3.61 0.93 30.77
N SER A 107 4.83 1.18 30.30
CA SER A 107 5.51 2.47 30.47
C SER A 107 4.76 3.62 29.81
N CYS A 108 3.93 3.33 28.81
CA CYS A 108 3.17 4.34 28.08
C CYS A 108 1.84 4.72 28.76
N ALA A 109 1.34 3.91 29.70
CA ALA A 109 0.01 4.12 30.28
C ALA A 109 -0.12 5.47 30.99
N GLU A 110 0.93 5.89 31.72
CA GLU A 110 0.93 7.16 32.47
C GLU A 110 0.90 8.40 31.57
N TYR A 111 1.42 8.30 30.33
CA TYR A 111 1.44 9.41 29.37
C TYR A 111 0.03 9.81 28.89
N TYR A 112 -0.94 8.90 29.01
CA TYR A 112 -2.35 9.16 28.66
C TYR A 112 -3.17 9.66 29.86
N GLY A 113 -2.54 9.96 31.00
CA GLY A 113 -3.19 10.49 32.19
C GLY A 113 -4.28 9.56 32.75
N SER A 114 -5.40 10.11 33.20
CA SER A 114 -6.51 9.34 33.78
C SER A 114 -7.24 8.41 32.80
N LYS A 115 -6.99 8.55 31.48
CA LYS A 115 -7.58 7.70 30.43
C LYS A 115 -6.73 6.47 30.13
N GLY A 116 -5.45 6.49 30.53
CA GLY A 116 -4.44 5.49 30.19
C GLY A 116 -4.59 4.19 30.97
N ASN A 117 -4.60 3.07 30.26
CA ASN A 117 -4.70 1.73 30.83
C ASN A 117 -3.73 0.79 30.12
N TYR A 118 -2.93 0.05 30.89
CA TYR A 118 -2.13 -1.02 30.31
C TYR A 118 -3.03 -2.22 29.95
N LEU A 119 -2.96 -2.65 28.69
CA LEU A 119 -3.64 -3.84 28.18
C LEU A 119 -2.81 -4.47 27.06
N PRO A 120 -2.04 -5.55 27.36
CA PRO A 120 -1.20 -6.17 26.36
C PRO A 120 -2.03 -6.81 25.25
N LEU A 121 -1.42 -6.98 24.08
CA LEU A 121 -1.99 -7.80 23.02
C LEU A 121 -2.06 -9.28 23.45
N ALA A 122 -2.67 -10.10 22.60
CA ALA A 122 -3.07 -11.45 22.97
C ALA A 122 -3.05 -12.39 21.75
N ALA A 123 -3.40 -13.66 21.97
CA ALA A 123 -3.54 -14.65 20.91
C ALA A 123 -5.00 -14.92 20.55
N SER A 124 -5.26 -15.41 19.33
CA SER A 124 -6.56 -15.90 18.89
C SER A 124 -6.51 -17.40 18.65
N ARG A 125 -7.45 -18.14 19.25
CA ARG A 125 -7.58 -19.59 19.04
C ARG A 125 -7.77 -19.96 17.57
N SER A 126 -8.65 -19.23 16.90
CA SER A 126 -9.02 -19.47 15.50
C SER A 126 -7.87 -19.25 14.50
N ILE A 127 -6.79 -18.58 14.91
CA ILE A 127 -5.66 -18.24 14.04
C ILE A 127 -4.42 -19.02 14.49
N HIS A 128 -4.10 -19.00 15.78
CA HIS A 128 -2.81 -19.46 16.30
C HIS A 128 -2.84 -20.86 16.93
N GLU A 129 -4.00 -21.39 17.36
CA GLU A 129 -4.03 -22.66 18.08
C GLU A 129 -3.59 -23.82 17.17
N ARG A 130 -2.59 -24.56 17.63
CA ARG A 130 -2.11 -25.80 17.01
C ARG A 130 -1.86 -26.85 18.07
N LYS A 131 -2.03 -28.13 17.72
CA LYS A 131 -1.64 -29.22 18.61
C LYS A 131 -0.12 -29.23 18.78
N VAL A 132 0.36 -29.38 20.02
CA VAL A 132 1.80 -29.56 20.27
C VAL A 132 2.30 -30.83 19.57
N LYS A 133 3.20 -30.66 18.61
CA LYS A 133 3.81 -31.76 17.83
C LYS A 133 4.75 -32.62 18.67
N SER A 134 4.85 -33.89 18.31
CA SER A 134 5.87 -34.78 18.86
C SER A 134 7.22 -34.52 18.18
N ASN A 135 8.32 -34.96 18.79
CA ASN A 135 9.66 -34.73 18.22
C ASN A 135 9.87 -35.41 16.87
N ALA A 136 9.09 -36.46 16.54
CA ALA A 136 9.16 -37.14 15.25
C ALA A 136 8.49 -36.34 14.12
N ASP A 137 7.60 -35.39 14.46
CA ASP A 137 6.81 -34.59 13.51
C ASP A 137 7.43 -33.19 13.27
N LEU A 138 8.64 -32.95 13.80
CA LEU A 138 9.33 -31.66 13.69
C LEU A 138 10.22 -31.61 12.44
N ASP A 139 9.98 -30.61 11.61
CA ASP A 139 10.68 -30.39 10.34
C ASP A 139 11.98 -29.59 10.54
N TYR A 140 12.02 -28.76 11.58
CA TYR A 140 13.11 -27.82 11.85
C TYR A 140 13.57 -27.89 13.31
N ASP A 141 14.83 -27.56 13.53
CA ASP A 141 15.40 -27.51 14.88
C ASP A 141 15.28 -26.10 15.47
N ILE A 142 15.53 -25.06 14.66
CA ILE A 142 15.47 -23.66 15.09
C ILE A 142 14.67 -22.83 14.07
N PHE A 143 13.70 -22.06 14.56
CA PHE A 143 12.91 -21.13 13.76
C PHE A 143 12.97 -19.69 14.27
N PHE A 144 13.06 -18.76 13.33
CA PHE A 144 12.88 -17.34 13.59
C PHE A 144 12.18 -16.66 12.42
N ALA A 145 11.28 -15.71 12.72
CA ALA A 145 10.71 -14.83 11.72
C ALA A 145 10.59 -13.39 12.23
N GLY A 146 11.10 -12.44 11.47
CA GLY A 146 11.00 -11.02 11.80
C GLY A 146 11.93 -10.16 10.96
N THR A 147 11.70 -8.85 10.97
CA THR A 147 12.63 -7.89 10.35
C THR A 147 13.98 -7.91 11.06
N MET A 148 15.06 -7.77 10.29
CA MET A 148 16.44 -7.95 10.74
C MET A 148 17.05 -6.64 11.23
N TRP A 149 16.84 -6.35 12.51
CA TRP A 149 17.54 -5.26 13.20
C TRP A 149 18.98 -5.67 13.52
N PRO A 150 19.93 -4.72 13.64
CA PRO A 150 21.35 -5.05 13.85
C PRO A 150 21.62 -6.00 15.01
N ASN A 151 20.93 -5.83 16.14
CA ASN A 151 21.02 -6.73 17.30
C ASN A 151 20.60 -8.17 16.95
N ARG A 152 19.49 -8.33 16.21
CA ARG A 152 19.00 -9.65 15.76
C ARG A 152 19.93 -10.31 14.75
N VAL A 153 20.53 -9.52 13.85
CA VAL A 153 21.54 -10.03 12.91
C VAL A 153 22.72 -10.58 13.68
N HIS A 154 23.22 -9.85 14.68
CA HIS A 154 24.30 -10.30 15.54
C HIS A 154 23.96 -11.63 16.25
N THR A 155 22.84 -11.71 16.96
CA THR A 155 22.42 -12.90 17.69
C THR A 155 22.21 -14.10 16.77
N LEU A 156 21.56 -13.91 15.62
CA LEU A 156 21.23 -15.01 14.70
C LEU A 156 22.48 -15.59 14.02
N ARG A 157 23.47 -14.76 13.70
CA ARG A 157 24.77 -15.24 13.17
C ARG A 157 25.52 -16.07 14.20
N HIS A 158 25.47 -15.70 15.48
CA HIS A 158 26.04 -16.51 16.55
C HIS A 158 25.29 -17.83 16.74
N ILE A 159 23.97 -17.85 16.59
CA ILE A 159 23.18 -19.10 16.62
C ILE A 159 23.54 -20.02 15.45
N ILE A 160 23.68 -19.48 14.23
CA ILE A 160 24.09 -20.26 13.05
C ILE A 160 25.50 -20.86 13.27
N ALA A 161 26.42 -20.08 13.84
CA ALA A 161 27.76 -20.56 14.20
C ALA A 161 27.73 -21.61 15.34
N ALA A 162 26.83 -21.44 16.31
CA ALA A 162 26.64 -22.36 17.43
C ALA A 162 26.07 -23.72 17.00
N PHE A 163 25.14 -23.73 16.04
CA PHE A 163 24.40 -24.90 15.58
C PHE A 163 24.51 -25.12 14.05
N PRO A 164 25.71 -25.44 13.54
CA PRO A 164 26.01 -25.52 12.10
C PRO A 164 25.24 -26.61 11.33
N ASP A 165 24.76 -27.64 12.04
CA ASP A 165 24.05 -28.79 11.49
C ASP A 165 22.54 -28.74 11.79
N ALA A 166 22.06 -27.68 12.46
CA ALA A 166 20.64 -27.52 12.74
C ALA A 166 19.86 -27.27 11.43
N ARG A 167 18.68 -27.88 11.32
CA ARG A 167 17.70 -27.58 10.28
C ARG A 167 17.05 -26.25 10.59
N LEU A 168 17.52 -25.17 9.96
CA LEU A 168 17.05 -23.82 10.21
C LEU A 168 15.86 -23.46 9.31
N LYS A 169 14.89 -22.74 9.88
CA LYS A 169 13.85 -22.03 9.12
C LYS A 169 13.87 -20.56 9.50
N LEU A 170 14.38 -19.72 8.59
CA LEU A 170 14.56 -18.29 8.83
C LEU A 170 13.71 -17.47 7.85
N ILE A 171 12.89 -16.55 8.38
CA ILE A 171 12.05 -15.65 7.58
C ILE A 171 12.39 -14.21 7.95
N CYS A 172 13.16 -13.58 7.08
CA CYS A 172 13.85 -12.33 7.36
C CYS A 172 13.51 -11.30 6.28
N PRO A 173 12.27 -10.76 6.24
CA PRO A 173 11.86 -9.81 5.22
C PRO A 173 12.77 -8.58 5.20
N GLY A 174 13.15 -8.14 4.01
CA GLY A 174 13.94 -6.93 3.81
C GLY A 174 13.19 -5.66 4.20
N ASN A 175 13.93 -4.61 4.55
CA ASN A 175 13.41 -3.27 4.81
C ASN A 175 14.44 -2.27 4.27
N GLU A 176 14.03 -1.37 3.38
CA GLU A 176 14.92 -0.38 2.76
C GLU A 176 15.50 0.63 3.76
N PHE A 177 14.88 0.78 4.93
CA PHE A 177 15.35 1.65 6.02
C PHE A 177 16.28 0.93 7.01
N LEU A 178 16.66 -0.32 6.72
CA LEU A 178 17.60 -1.11 7.52
C LEU A 178 18.78 -1.59 6.65
N PRO A 179 19.92 -1.92 7.27
CA PRO A 179 21.04 -2.52 6.55
C PRO A 179 20.63 -3.78 5.78
N PRO A 180 21.16 -3.99 4.56
CA PRO A 180 21.07 -5.26 3.86
C PRO A 180 21.55 -6.44 4.72
N LEU A 181 20.96 -7.61 4.52
CA LEU A 181 21.36 -8.81 5.24
C LEU A 181 22.78 -9.27 4.86
N PRO A 182 23.62 -9.66 5.84
CA PRO A 182 24.88 -10.37 5.59
C PRO A 182 24.69 -11.61 4.72
N ALA A 183 25.71 -11.94 3.92
CA ALA A 183 25.59 -12.95 2.87
C ALA A 183 25.25 -14.35 3.39
N ASP A 184 25.84 -14.73 4.54
CA ASP A 184 25.59 -16.01 5.22
C ASP A 184 24.12 -16.18 5.62
N LEU A 185 23.54 -15.15 6.23
CA LEU A 185 22.14 -15.13 6.65
C LEU A 185 21.20 -14.99 5.45
N ALA A 186 21.57 -14.17 4.47
CA ALA A 186 20.78 -13.96 3.26
C ALA A 186 20.67 -15.24 2.41
N ALA A 187 21.66 -16.12 2.45
CA ALA A 187 21.62 -17.43 1.78
C ALA A 187 20.68 -18.44 2.47
N LEU A 188 20.49 -18.31 3.79
CA LEU A 188 19.67 -19.22 4.60
C LEU A 188 18.23 -18.74 4.79
N ALA A 189 17.99 -17.43 4.69
CA ALA A 189 16.71 -16.82 5.04
C ALA A 189 15.81 -16.48 3.84
N ILE A 190 14.51 -16.70 4.03
CA ILE A 190 13.47 -16.19 3.12
C ILE A 190 13.34 -14.68 3.34
N GLN A 191 13.70 -13.89 2.34
CA GLN A 191 13.76 -12.42 2.43
C GLN A 191 12.45 -11.69 2.10
N ARG A 192 11.33 -12.40 2.21
CA ARG A 192 10.00 -11.86 1.96
C ARG A 192 9.04 -12.25 3.09
N PRO A 193 7.99 -11.45 3.36
CA PRO A 193 6.94 -11.84 4.28
C PRO A 193 6.30 -13.16 3.83
N VAL A 194 5.80 -13.93 4.79
CA VAL A 194 4.94 -15.10 4.57
C VAL A 194 3.55 -14.80 5.12
N SER A 195 2.56 -15.62 4.75
CA SER A 195 1.25 -15.55 5.41
C SER A 195 1.39 -15.84 6.90
N HIS A 196 0.52 -15.22 7.70
CA HIS A 196 0.55 -15.42 9.15
C HIS A 196 0.30 -16.89 9.55
N GLU A 197 -0.55 -17.60 8.79
CA GLU A 197 -0.77 -19.03 8.97
C GLU A 197 0.51 -19.85 8.78
N ALA A 198 1.28 -19.56 7.72
CA ALA A 198 2.56 -20.22 7.49
C ALA A 198 3.57 -19.91 8.61
N PHE A 199 3.58 -18.67 9.13
CA PHE A 199 4.41 -18.30 10.29
C PHE A 199 4.09 -19.18 11.52
N ILE A 200 2.81 -19.37 11.85
CA ILE A 200 2.36 -20.23 12.96
C ILE A 200 2.73 -21.69 12.73
N ASP A 201 2.55 -22.20 11.50
CA ASP A 201 2.83 -23.59 11.18
C ASP A 201 4.34 -23.90 11.21
N PHE A 202 5.17 -22.97 10.74
CA PHE A 202 6.63 -23.10 10.85
C PHE A 202 7.08 -23.13 12.30
N ALA A 203 6.54 -22.24 13.16
CA ALA A 203 6.83 -22.26 14.59
C ALA A 203 6.44 -23.60 15.25
N ASN A 204 5.24 -24.11 14.96
CA ASN A 204 4.77 -25.38 15.50
C ASN A 204 5.62 -26.58 15.05
N ALA A 205 6.14 -26.51 13.81
CA ALA A 205 7.02 -27.52 13.21
C ALA A 205 8.49 -27.46 13.70
N SER A 206 8.84 -26.53 14.60
CA SER A 206 10.21 -26.36 15.08
C SER A 206 10.42 -26.85 16.51
N ALA A 207 11.60 -27.40 16.78
CA ALA A 207 12.00 -27.79 18.13
C ALA A 207 12.08 -26.57 19.05
N VAL A 208 12.73 -25.49 18.57
CA VAL A 208 12.84 -24.21 19.26
C VAL A 208 12.39 -23.07 18.34
N THR A 209 11.58 -22.15 18.87
CA THR A 209 11.24 -20.89 18.20
C THR A 209 11.83 -19.72 18.99
N LEU A 210 12.45 -18.78 18.28
CA LEU A 210 13.07 -17.60 18.86
C LEU A 210 12.12 -16.41 18.85
N THR A 211 12.04 -15.73 19.99
CA THR A 211 11.38 -14.42 20.13
C THR A 211 12.43 -13.40 20.53
N MET A 212 12.95 -12.66 19.56
CA MET A 212 13.96 -11.64 19.79
C MET A 212 13.32 -10.25 19.73
N PHE A 213 13.53 -9.41 20.75
CA PHE A 213 13.02 -8.04 20.74
C PHE A 213 13.90 -7.10 19.90
N ARG A 214 13.34 -5.94 19.53
CA ARG A 214 14.08 -4.92 18.79
C ARG A 214 14.78 -4.03 19.80
N ASP A 215 16.04 -3.75 19.55
CA ASP A 215 16.78 -2.71 20.25
C ASP A 215 17.10 -1.63 19.21
N TYR A 216 16.37 -0.51 19.17
CA TYR A 216 16.78 0.61 18.31
C TYR A 216 16.13 1.99 18.61
N ALA A 217 17.00 3.01 18.66
CA ALA A 217 16.74 4.46 18.73
C ALA A 217 16.68 5.12 17.33
N SER A 218 15.94 4.53 16.39
CA SER A 218 15.99 4.95 14.96
C SER A 218 15.28 6.27 14.68
N HIS A 219 14.60 6.87 15.67
CA HIS A 219 13.87 8.13 15.48
C HIS A 219 13.92 9.02 16.74
N GLY A 220 15.11 9.33 17.27
CA GLY A 220 15.23 10.21 18.45
C GLY A 220 15.13 9.44 19.77
N ASP A 221 14.90 10.16 20.88
CA ASP A 221 14.79 9.66 22.27
C ASP A 221 13.56 8.75 22.52
N VAL A 222 13.19 7.90 21.56
CA VAL A 222 12.03 7.01 21.66
C VAL A 222 12.41 5.81 22.54
N SER A 223 11.59 5.55 23.56
CA SER A 223 11.79 4.52 24.57
C SER A 223 11.75 3.10 23.98
N GLN A 224 12.57 2.20 24.51
CA GLN A 224 12.49 0.77 24.21
C GLN A 224 11.19 0.17 24.75
N ALA A 225 10.69 -0.88 24.11
CA ALA A 225 9.55 -1.64 24.63
C ALA A 225 9.89 -2.26 26.00
N THR A 226 8.97 -2.15 26.94
CA THR A 226 9.11 -2.59 28.35
C THR A 226 8.27 -3.83 28.67
N ALA A 227 7.48 -4.31 27.70
CA ALA A 227 6.68 -5.55 27.80
C ALA A 227 6.68 -6.35 26.48
N PRO A 228 6.37 -7.66 26.53
CA PRO A 228 6.33 -8.50 25.34
C PRO A 228 5.18 -8.17 24.39
N GLY A 229 5.48 -8.19 23.08
CA GLY A 229 4.50 -8.02 22.01
C GLY A 229 3.67 -9.29 21.73
N PRO A 230 2.73 -9.24 20.77
CA PRO A 230 1.71 -10.28 20.57
C PRO A 230 2.33 -11.65 20.27
N ARG A 231 3.40 -11.69 19.47
CA ARG A 231 4.09 -12.92 19.06
C ARG A 231 4.47 -13.84 20.21
N PHE A 232 4.76 -13.28 21.39
CA PHE A 232 5.06 -14.05 22.59
C PHE A 232 3.91 -14.99 22.97
N TYR A 233 2.67 -14.48 22.93
CA TYR A 233 1.45 -15.24 23.21
C TYR A 233 1.04 -16.12 22.02
N GLU A 234 1.22 -15.63 20.79
CA GLU A 234 0.84 -16.35 19.57
C GLU A 234 1.63 -17.64 19.40
N LEU A 235 2.94 -17.59 19.65
CA LEU A 235 3.84 -18.74 19.53
C LEU A 235 3.59 -19.77 20.63
N ALA A 236 3.24 -19.33 21.84
CA ALA A 236 2.80 -20.21 22.91
C ALA A 236 1.53 -20.96 22.49
N LEU A 237 0.54 -20.26 21.91
CA LEU A 237 -0.69 -20.88 21.43
C LEU A 237 -0.46 -21.79 20.20
N ALA A 238 0.55 -21.50 19.39
CA ALA A 238 1.04 -22.37 18.31
C ALA A 238 1.69 -23.67 18.82
N GLY A 239 1.84 -23.85 20.14
CA GLY A 239 2.47 -25.03 20.71
C GLY A 239 3.97 -25.11 20.43
N ALA A 240 4.63 -23.96 20.30
CA ALA A 240 6.08 -23.85 20.13
C ALA A 240 6.79 -23.77 21.50
N ALA A 241 7.99 -24.37 21.61
CA ALA A 241 8.88 -24.11 22.73
C ALA A 241 9.71 -22.86 22.44
N GLN A 242 9.64 -21.87 23.32
CA GLN A 242 10.19 -20.53 23.05
C GLN A 242 11.47 -20.27 23.82
N VAL A 243 12.45 -19.70 23.12
CA VAL A 243 13.59 -18.99 23.71
C VAL A 243 13.39 -17.50 23.40
N VAL A 244 13.34 -16.69 24.45
CA VAL A 244 13.05 -15.26 24.37
C VAL A 244 14.31 -14.49 24.70
N GLU A 245 14.81 -13.70 23.75
CA GLU A 245 15.90 -12.76 23.97
C GLU A 245 15.31 -11.39 24.26
N ALA A 246 15.46 -10.91 25.49
CA ALA A 246 14.93 -9.61 25.91
C ALA A 246 15.93 -8.83 26.77
N PRO A 247 16.09 -7.51 26.54
CA PRO A 247 16.98 -6.66 27.32
C PRO A 247 16.50 -6.53 28.78
N GLU A 248 17.40 -6.11 29.68
CA GLU A 248 17.08 -5.89 31.11
C GLU A 248 16.03 -4.80 31.34
N SER A 249 15.83 -3.89 30.38
CA SER A 249 14.76 -2.89 30.39
C SER A 249 13.35 -3.51 30.36
N MET A 250 13.22 -4.77 29.92
CA MET A 250 11.97 -5.53 29.96
C MET A 250 11.93 -6.40 31.21
N GLU A 251 11.07 -6.04 32.15
CA GLU A 251 10.98 -6.69 33.46
C GLU A 251 10.59 -8.18 33.32
N ALA A 252 11.24 -9.03 34.12
CA ALA A 252 11.05 -10.48 34.05
C ALA A 252 9.60 -10.92 34.32
N HIS A 253 8.89 -10.18 35.19
CA HIS A 253 7.55 -10.55 35.63
C HIS A 253 6.52 -10.63 34.49
N TYR A 254 6.69 -9.86 33.40
CA TYR A 254 5.81 -9.94 32.22
C TYR A 254 6.00 -11.23 31.41
N PHE A 255 7.16 -11.88 31.54
CA PHE A 255 7.42 -13.18 30.93
C PHE A 255 6.98 -14.34 31.82
N ASP A 256 7.06 -14.16 33.14
CA ASP A 256 6.64 -15.14 34.14
C ASP A 256 5.12 -15.42 34.10
N GLU A 257 4.33 -14.58 33.43
CA GLU A 257 2.91 -14.83 33.15
C GLU A 257 2.68 -16.05 32.23
N VAL A 258 3.69 -16.45 31.45
CA VAL A 258 3.62 -17.61 30.54
C VAL A 258 4.64 -18.66 30.94
N ASP A 259 4.14 -19.77 31.50
CA ASP A 259 4.98 -20.87 31.96
C ASP A 259 5.76 -21.54 30.83
N GLY A 260 6.93 -22.10 31.14
CA GLY A 260 7.69 -22.96 30.21
C GLY A 260 8.51 -22.23 29.16
N VAL A 261 8.54 -20.89 29.17
CA VAL A 261 9.41 -20.05 28.35
C VAL A 261 10.84 -20.02 28.91
N SER A 262 11.85 -19.97 28.03
CA SER A 262 13.24 -19.72 28.43
C SER A 262 13.66 -18.28 28.09
N LEU A 263 13.78 -17.42 29.10
CA LEU A 263 14.26 -16.04 28.96
C LEU A 263 15.79 -16.00 28.97
N ALA A 264 16.39 -15.26 28.05
CA ALA A 264 17.82 -14.99 27.96
C ALA A 264 18.08 -13.49 27.82
N ARG A 265 19.15 -13.01 28.46
CA ARG A 265 19.54 -11.58 28.50
C ARG A 265 20.69 -11.25 27.55
N ASP A 266 21.38 -12.26 27.04
CA ASP A 266 22.50 -12.15 26.12
C ASP A 266 22.53 -13.33 25.13
N VAL A 267 23.42 -13.23 24.15
CA VAL A 267 23.58 -14.22 23.07
C VAL A 267 23.97 -15.60 23.61
N ASP A 268 24.83 -15.66 24.62
CA ASP A 268 25.31 -16.91 25.20
C ASP A 268 24.21 -17.64 25.99
N GLY A 269 23.35 -16.89 26.69
CA GLY A 269 22.14 -17.38 27.32
C GLY A 269 21.14 -17.94 26.30
N VAL A 270 20.98 -17.26 25.16
CA VAL A 270 20.15 -17.76 24.05
C VAL A 270 20.68 -19.10 23.51
N VAL A 271 21.99 -19.17 23.21
CA VAL A 271 22.63 -20.40 22.74
C VAL A 271 22.48 -21.54 23.76
N SER A 272 22.70 -21.26 25.04
CA SER A 272 22.57 -22.24 26.12
C SER A 272 21.13 -22.76 26.25
N ALA A 273 20.14 -21.89 26.16
CA ALA A 273 18.72 -22.26 26.22
C ALA A 273 18.30 -23.12 25.02
N ILE A 274 18.76 -22.77 23.80
CA ILE A 274 18.54 -23.57 22.58
C ILE A 274 19.16 -24.96 22.76
N ALA A 275 20.43 -25.04 23.17
CA ALA A 275 21.14 -26.30 23.36
C ALA A 275 20.38 -27.23 24.32
N ARG A 276 19.94 -26.70 25.48
CA ARG A 276 19.16 -27.47 26.46
C ARG A 276 17.87 -28.04 25.87
N LEU A 277 17.12 -27.24 25.09
CA LEU A 277 15.86 -27.68 24.47
C LEU A 277 16.07 -28.69 23.35
N LEU A 278 17.16 -28.59 22.58
CA LEU A 278 17.51 -29.55 21.53
C LEU A 278 17.98 -30.89 22.10
N THR A 279 18.72 -30.87 23.21
CA THR A 279 19.22 -32.09 23.88
C THR A 279 18.12 -32.79 24.69
N GLU A 280 17.32 -32.04 25.47
CA GLU A 280 16.31 -32.59 26.38
C GLU A 280 14.91 -32.66 25.75
N LYS A 281 14.65 -33.72 24.98
CA LYS A 281 13.39 -33.96 24.25
C LYS A 281 12.11 -33.85 25.09
N ASN A 282 12.14 -34.24 26.36
CA ASN A 282 10.98 -34.14 27.26
C ASN A 282 10.75 -32.71 27.74
N LEU A 283 11.83 -31.94 27.93
CA LEU A 283 11.76 -30.55 28.36
C LEU A 283 11.06 -29.71 27.31
N ARG A 284 11.43 -29.84 26.02
CA ARG A 284 10.78 -29.13 24.91
C ARG A 284 9.26 -29.30 24.92
N ARG A 285 8.77 -30.54 24.99
CA ARG A 285 7.33 -30.82 24.99
C ARG A 285 6.63 -30.26 26.23
N LYS A 286 7.26 -30.38 27.41
CA LYS A 286 6.74 -29.84 28.67
C LYS A 286 6.63 -28.31 28.60
N SER A 287 7.66 -27.64 28.11
CA SER A 287 7.70 -26.19 27.89
C SER A 287 6.59 -25.71 26.96
N ALA A 288 6.44 -26.34 25.79
CA ALA A 288 5.40 -25.96 24.83
C ALA A 288 3.97 -26.15 25.38
N LEU A 289 3.71 -27.25 26.11
CA LEU A 289 2.41 -27.50 26.72
C LEU A 289 2.09 -26.52 27.86
N ALA A 290 3.08 -26.20 28.69
CA ALA A 290 2.91 -25.22 29.77
C ALA A 290 2.57 -23.84 29.20
N ALA A 291 3.36 -23.36 28.22
CA ALA A 291 3.14 -22.05 27.60
C ALA A 291 1.77 -21.95 26.92
N GLN A 292 1.40 -22.99 26.15
CA GLN A 292 0.09 -23.04 25.48
C GLN A 292 -1.06 -23.00 26.50
N LYS A 293 -0.92 -23.71 27.62
CA LYS A 293 -1.93 -23.71 28.69
C LYS A 293 -2.09 -22.33 29.32
N SER A 294 -0.99 -21.68 29.72
CA SER A 294 -1.05 -20.34 30.34
C SER A 294 -1.75 -19.33 29.42
N VAL A 295 -1.45 -19.37 28.11
CA VAL A 295 -2.08 -18.47 27.12
C VAL A 295 -3.56 -18.77 26.91
N LEU A 296 -3.96 -20.04 26.83
CA LEU A 296 -5.37 -20.43 26.71
C LEU A 296 -6.23 -19.96 27.88
N GLU A 297 -5.66 -19.89 29.09
CA GLU A 297 -6.36 -19.49 30.30
C GLU A 297 -6.43 -17.96 30.45
N HIS A 298 -5.34 -17.24 30.14
CA HIS A 298 -5.20 -15.84 30.55
C HIS A 298 -4.82 -14.83 29.44
N HIS A 299 -4.37 -15.27 28.26
CA HIS A 299 -3.80 -14.38 27.22
C HIS A 299 -4.49 -14.51 25.86
N LEU A 300 -5.80 -14.74 25.85
CA LEU A 300 -6.63 -14.63 24.65
C LEU A 300 -7.23 -13.22 24.49
N TYR A 301 -7.57 -12.85 23.26
CA TYR A 301 -8.25 -11.59 22.99
C TYR A 301 -9.60 -11.49 23.72
N GLU A 302 -10.26 -12.61 23.98
CA GLU A 302 -11.45 -12.69 24.82
C GLU A 302 -11.18 -12.18 26.25
N ASN A 303 -10.03 -12.50 26.84
CA ASN A 303 -9.65 -11.98 28.15
C ASN A 303 -9.46 -10.45 28.10
N ARG A 304 -8.81 -9.94 27.04
CA ARG A 304 -8.55 -8.50 26.87
C ARG A 304 -9.83 -7.70 26.69
N LEU A 305 -10.77 -8.19 25.89
CA LEU A 305 -12.04 -7.52 25.66
C LEU A 305 -12.96 -7.56 26.89
N ARG A 306 -12.94 -8.64 27.68
CA ARG A 306 -13.63 -8.66 28.99
C ARG A 306 -13.05 -7.62 29.94
N ARG A 307 -11.71 -7.55 30.03
CA ARG A 307 -11.03 -6.55 30.85
C ARG A 307 -11.33 -5.12 30.40
N MET A 308 -11.34 -4.88 29.08
CA MET A 308 -11.73 -3.61 28.48
C MET A 308 -13.18 -3.26 28.83
N GLN A 309 -14.12 -4.22 28.76
CA GLN A 309 -15.51 -4.00 29.17
C GLN A 309 -15.63 -3.66 30.65
N GLU A 310 -14.90 -4.36 31.53
CA GLU A 310 -14.87 -4.08 32.97
C GLU A 310 -14.37 -2.66 33.28
N ILE A 311 -13.26 -2.25 32.66
CA ILE A 311 -12.65 -0.93 32.88
C ILE A 311 -13.54 0.19 32.35
N THR A 312 -14.07 0.03 31.14
CA THR A 312 -14.83 1.11 30.47
C THR A 312 -16.29 1.17 30.87
N SER A 313 -16.86 0.07 31.38
CA SER A 313 -18.31 -0.12 31.56
C SER A 313 -19.11 0.18 30.28
N ALA A 314 -18.46 0.12 29.11
CA ALA A 314 -19.08 0.47 27.83
C ALA A 314 -20.11 -0.59 27.41
N ASN A 315 -21.13 -0.16 26.67
CA ASN A 315 -22.11 -1.09 26.12
C ASN A 315 -21.57 -1.69 24.81
N PHE A 316 -21.48 -3.02 24.71
CA PHE A 316 -21.06 -3.75 23.50
C PHE A 316 -22.21 -4.45 22.71
N GLY A 317 -23.49 -4.37 23.12
CA GLY A 317 -24.67 -4.93 22.39
C GLY A 317 -25.69 -3.93 21.76
N LYS A 318 -26.50 -4.39 20.77
CA LYS A 318 -27.31 -3.69 19.72
C LYS A 318 -28.52 -2.98 20.23
N GLN A 319 -28.71 -1.77 19.73
CA GLN A 319 -30.01 -1.13 19.77
C GLN A 319 -30.87 -1.69 18.63
N ALA A 320 -32.09 -2.14 18.97
CA ALA A 320 -33.08 -2.52 17.98
C ALA A 320 -33.44 -1.31 17.12
N VAL A 321 -33.63 -1.54 15.82
CA VAL A 321 -34.15 -0.51 14.89
C VAL A 321 -35.56 -0.15 15.34
N GLY A 322 -35.78 1.08 15.82
CA GLY A 322 -37.11 1.54 16.25
C GLY A 322 -37.19 2.47 17.46
N THR A 323 -36.08 2.81 18.12
CA THR A 323 -36.09 3.90 19.12
C THR A 323 -36.41 5.22 18.44
N GLU A 324 -37.47 5.90 18.90
CA GLU A 324 -37.99 7.18 18.40
C GLU A 324 -36.90 8.06 17.80
N LEU A 325 -37.02 8.35 16.49
CA LEU A 325 -36.22 9.37 15.83
C LEU A 325 -36.37 10.64 16.66
N THR A 326 -35.31 11.07 17.33
CA THR A 326 -35.33 12.36 18.02
C THR A 326 -35.65 13.40 16.94
N PRO A 327 -36.71 14.21 17.10
CA PRO A 327 -37.11 15.14 16.06
C PRO A 327 -35.92 16.03 15.69
N ARG A 328 -35.55 16.03 14.41
CA ARG A 328 -34.44 16.87 13.94
C ARG A 328 -34.75 18.33 14.28
N ARG A 329 -33.77 19.01 14.89
CA ARG A 329 -33.90 20.41 15.30
C ARG A 329 -33.85 21.39 14.11
N ARG A 330 -33.38 20.93 12.95
CA ARG A 330 -33.21 21.72 11.72
C ARG A 330 -33.80 21.01 10.50
N ARG A 331 -34.03 21.79 9.43
CA ARG A 331 -34.34 21.26 8.08
C ARG A 331 -33.22 20.33 7.61
N LEU A 332 -33.59 19.38 6.76
CA LEU A 332 -32.59 18.54 6.09
C LEU A 332 -31.74 19.40 5.17
N ARG A 333 -30.43 19.20 5.19
CA ARG A 333 -29.50 19.83 4.25
C ARG A 333 -29.17 18.85 3.14
N VAL A 334 -29.56 19.19 1.93
CA VAL A 334 -29.33 18.37 0.74
C VAL A 334 -28.35 19.09 -0.18
N LEU A 335 -27.23 18.44 -0.47
CA LEU A 335 -26.26 18.87 -1.46
C LEU A 335 -26.57 18.20 -2.81
N MET A 336 -26.98 18.97 -3.80
CA MET A 336 -27.18 18.49 -5.16
C MET A 336 -25.87 18.54 -5.95
N CYS A 337 -25.31 17.40 -6.33
CA CYS A 337 -24.14 17.34 -7.21
C CYS A 337 -24.60 17.36 -8.67
N THR A 338 -24.19 18.38 -9.43
CA THR A 338 -24.69 18.68 -10.77
C THR A 338 -23.66 19.43 -11.61
N HIS A 339 -23.76 19.34 -12.93
CA HIS A 339 -22.85 20.02 -13.87
C HIS A 339 -23.28 21.47 -14.21
N SER A 340 -24.54 21.83 -13.94
CA SER A 340 -25.11 23.16 -14.19
C SER A 340 -26.30 23.47 -13.27
N THR A 341 -26.75 24.73 -13.29
CA THR A 341 -27.97 25.23 -12.64
C THR A 341 -28.68 26.24 -13.54
N ILE A 342 -29.90 26.65 -13.18
CA ILE A 342 -30.63 27.73 -13.89
C ILE A 342 -29.91 29.10 -13.86
N HIS A 343 -28.93 29.26 -12.98
CA HIS A 343 -28.13 30.49 -12.85
C HIS A 343 -26.92 30.51 -13.80
N GLU A 344 -26.67 29.40 -14.51
CA GLU A 344 -25.60 29.27 -15.51
C GLU A 344 -26.10 29.60 -16.92
N GLN A 345 -25.19 29.89 -17.86
CA GLN A 345 -25.57 30.30 -19.22
C GLN A 345 -26.17 29.16 -20.07
N ALA A 346 -25.83 27.91 -19.77
CA ALA A 346 -26.28 26.72 -20.48
C ALA A 346 -26.96 25.74 -19.50
N TRP A 347 -28.26 25.53 -19.69
CA TRP A 347 -29.10 24.66 -18.88
C TRP A 347 -30.17 23.95 -19.74
N GLY A 348 -30.72 22.87 -19.20
CA GLY A 348 -31.73 22.03 -19.82
C GLY A 348 -32.74 21.51 -18.80
N GLY A 349 -33.26 20.29 -19.04
CA GLY A 349 -34.36 19.73 -18.24
C GLY A 349 -33.99 19.38 -16.79
N VAL A 350 -32.71 19.07 -16.53
CA VAL A 350 -32.23 18.69 -15.19
C VAL A 350 -32.24 19.90 -14.25
N GLU A 351 -31.85 21.08 -14.73
CA GLU A 351 -31.82 22.31 -13.95
C GLU A 351 -33.24 22.80 -13.62
N VAL A 352 -34.17 22.64 -14.55
CA VAL A 352 -35.61 22.90 -14.33
C VAL A 352 -36.18 21.96 -13.27
N TYR A 353 -35.79 20.67 -13.31
CA TYR A 353 -36.15 19.70 -12.28
C TYR A 353 -35.60 20.10 -10.91
N GLN A 354 -34.33 20.49 -10.82
CA GLN A 354 -33.70 20.96 -9.55
C GLN A 354 -34.43 22.17 -8.95
N GLN A 355 -34.81 23.14 -9.78
CA GLN A 355 -35.59 24.31 -9.34
C GLN A 355 -36.97 23.89 -8.83
N THR A 356 -37.61 22.94 -9.50
CA THR A 356 -38.91 22.39 -9.08
C THR A 356 -38.80 21.72 -7.71
N LEU A 357 -37.74 20.94 -7.46
CA LEU A 357 -37.49 20.36 -6.13
C LEU A 357 -37.29 21.42 -5.04
N CYS A 358 -36.51 22.46 -5.34
CA CYS A 358 -36.29 23.57 -4.41
C CYS A 358 -37.61 24.25 -4.01
N SER A 359 -38.52 24.43 -4.97
CA SER A 359 -39.85 24.99 -4.72
C SER A 359 -40.73 24.05 -3.88
N LEU A 360 -40.81 22.78 -4.27
CA LEU A 360 -41.68 21.79 -3.63
C LEU A 360 -41.29 21.50 -2.17
N LEU A 361 -39.98 21.44 -1.90
CA LEU A 361 -39.45 20.94 -0.61
C LEU A 361 -38.79 22.02 0.26
N GLY A 362 -38.74 23.28 -0.18
CA GLY A 362 -38.03 24.36 0.53
C GLY A 362 -38.50 24.65 1.96
N ARG A 363 -39.67 24.12 2.38
CA ARG A 363 -40.16 24.20 3.78
C ARG A 363 -39.48 23.19 4.70
N ASP A 364 -39.17 22.00 4.19
CA ASP A 364 -38.62 20.87 4.94
C ASP A 364 -37.11 20.68 4.69
N VAL A 365 -36.61 21.18 3.56
CA VAL A 365 -35.26 20.96 3.05
C VAL A 365 -34.57 22.29 2.70
N GLU A 366 -33.29 22.38 3.03
CA GLU A 366 -32.36 23.43 2.62
C GLU A 366 -31.45 22.86 1.52
N PHE A 367 -31.49 23.43 0.32
CA PHE A 367 -30.76 22.94 -0.84
C PHE A 367 -29.51 23.76 -1.15
N PHE A 368 -28.48 23.05 -1.60
CA PHE A 368 -27.19 23.59 -2.04
C PHE A 368 -26.74 22.86 -3.29
N TYR A 369 -25.84 23.45 -4.06
CA TYR A 369 -25.28 22.83 -5.26
C TYR A 369 -23.77 22.65 -5.15
N TRP A 370 -23.30 21.48 -5.57
CA TRP A 370 -21.89 21.21 -5.86
C TRP A 370 -21.71 21.22 -7.37
N LEU A 371 -20.89 22.14 -7.88
CA LEU A 371 -20.68 22.40 -9.30
C LEU A 371 -19.21 22.27 -9.67
N ARG A 372 -18.89 21.59 -10.78
CA ARG A 372 -17.53 21.57 -11.36
C ARG A 372 -17.53 22.07 -12.79
N ARG A 373 -16.71 23.08 -13.08
CA ARG A 373 -16.54 23.68 -14.42
C ARG A 373 -15.10 24.15 -14.61
N GLY A 374 -14.47 23.72 -15.71
CA GLY A 374 -13.09 24.03 -16.00
C GLY A 374 -12.17 23.58 -14.86
N VAL A 375 -11.40 24.53 -14.33
CA VAL A 375 -10.43 24.31 -13.23
C VAL A 375 -10.99 24.60 -11.84
N HIS A 376 -12.31 24.71 -11.67
CA HIS A 376 -12.90 25.04 -10.38
C HIS A 376 -14.07 24.12 -10.00
N ALA A 377 -14.13 23.78 -8.71
CA ALA A 377 -15.31 23.28 -8.04
C ALA A 377 -15.89 24.37 -7.12
N ARG A 378 -17.22 24.46 -7.05
CA ARG A 378 -17.93 25.52 -6.32
C ARG A 378 -19.08 24.95 -5.50
N LEU A 379 -19.21 25.46 -4.28
CA LEU A 379 -20.40 25.29 -3.46
C LEU A 379 -21.28 26.54 -3.58
N THR A 380 -22.54 26.36 -3.94
CA THR A 380 -23.50 27.48 -4.05
C THR A 380 -24.79 27.21 -3.28
N SER A 381 -25.46 28.29 -2.87
CA SER A 381 -26.80 28.21 -2.29
C SER A 381 -27.86 27.94 -3.36
N ALA A 382 -29.08 27.58 -2.94
CA ALA A 382 -30.23 27.44 -3.85
C ALA A 382 -30.52 28.71 -4.69
N SER A 383 -30.16 29.90 -4.19
CA SER A 383 -30.33 31.18 -4.89
C SER A 383 -29.19 31.52 -5.86
N GLY A 384 -28.21 30.63 -6.03
CA GLY A 384 -27.06 30.83 -6.91
C GLY A 384 -25.92 31.64 -6.29
N GLN A 385 -25.97 31.94 -4.99
CA GLN A 385 -24.86 32.63 -4.32
C GLN A 385 -23.70 31.65 -4.11
N GLU A 386 -22.52 32.01 -4.60
CA GLU A 386 -21.29 31.25 -4.34
C GLU A 386 -20.89 31.41 -2.87
N LEU A 387 -20.77 30.27 -2.18
CA LEU A 387 -20.36 30.19 -0.78
C LEU A 387 -18.86 29.90 -0.68
N GLU A 388 -18.39 28.94 -1.49
CA GLU A 388 -16.98 28.53 -1.53
C GLU A 388 -16.55 28.14 -2.95
N ARG A 389 -15.24 28.23 -3.19
CA ARG A 389 -14.58 27.89 -4.45
C ARG A 389 -13.27 27.16 -4.18
N TYR A 390 -13.02 26.14 -4.97
CA TYR A 390 -11.87 25.25 -4.88
C TYR A 390 -11.21 25.09 -6.25
N ASP A 391 -9.89 25.12 -6.27
CA ASP A 391 -9.11 24.84 -7.48
C ASP A 391 -9.00 23.32 -7.68
N VAL A 392 -9.34 22.86 -8.89
CA VAL A 392 -9.29 21.45 -9.29
C VAL A 392 -8.70 21.33 -10.70
N PRO A 393 -8.12 20.18 -11.07
CA PRO A 393 -7.67 19.96 -12.44
C PRO A 393 -8.82 20.05 -13.44
N GLU A 394 -8.53 20.50 -14.66
CA GLU A 394 -9.49 20.38 -15.75
C GLU A 394 -9.58 18.91 -16.19
N VAL A 395 -10.82 18.40 -16.29
CA VAL A 395 -11.10 17.03 -16.73
C VAL A 395 -12.19 17.03 -17.80
N GLY A 396 -12.12 16.04 -18.69
CA GLY A 396 -13.19 15.81 -19.66
C GLY A 396 -14.52 15.47 -18.98
N TRP A 397 -15.64 15.79 -19.64
CA TRP A 397 -17.00 15.59 -19.11
C TRP A 397 -17.25 14.16 -18.62
N MET A 398 -16.65 13.18 -19.30
CA MET A 398 -16.92 11.75 -19.16
C MET A 398 -15.71 10.98 -18.64
N ASP A 399 -14.63 11.67 -18.27
CA ASP A 399 -13.32 11.00 -18.21
C ASP A 399 -12.86 10.72 -16.78
N ALA A 400 -13.31 11.51 -15.80
CA ALA A 400 -12.83 11.47 -14.43
C ALA A 400 -13.39 10.26 -13.64
N MET A 401 -12.51 9.36 -13.23
CA MET A 401 -12.82 8.28 -12.30
C MET A 401 -12.58 8.71 -10.85
N CYS A 402 -11.34 9.11 -10.55
CA CYS A 402 -10.91 9.66 -9.27
C CYS A 402 -10.20 11.00 -9.48
N ASP A 403 -10.46 11.96 -8.61
CA ASP A 403 -9.83 13.29 -8.62
C ASP A 403 -9.59 13.74 -7.18
N GLY A 404 -8.38 13.51 -6.66
CA GLY A 404 -8.06 13.79 -5.25
C GLY A 404 -8.41 15.22 -4.79
N PRO A 405 -8.08 16.28 -5.56
CA PRO A 405 -8.47 17.65 -5.22
C PRO A 405 -9.99 17.85 -5.07
N GLU A 406 -10.79 17.36 -6.01
CA GLU A 406 -12.26 17.43 -5.93
C GLU A 406 -12.79 16.58 -4.75
N GLU A 407 -12.31 15.35 -4.59
CA GLU A 407 -12.76 14.43 -3.54
C GLU A 407 -12.53 14.99 -2.14
N MET A 408 -11.35 15.56 -1.89
CA MET A 408 -11.02 16.20 -0.62
C MET A 408 -11.88 17.45 -0.36
N ALA A 409 -12.04 18.31 -1.36
CA ALA A 409 -12.89 19.51 -1.23
C ALA A 409 -14.35 19.12 -0.97
N PHE A 410 -14.84 18.11 -1.70
CA PHE A 410 -16.19 17.61 -1.58
C PHE A 410 -16.46 17.00 -0.20
N SER A 411 -15.57 16.14 0.31
CA SER A 411 -15.71 15.56 1.66
C SER A 411 -15.64 16.63 2.77
N ASN A 412 -14.80 17.65 2.60
CA ASN A 412 -14.74 18.80 3.51
C ASN A 412 -16.06 19.55 3.55
N VAL A 413 -16.64 19.87 2.39
CA VAL A 413 -17.93 20.55 2.30
C VAL A 413 -19.05 19.75 2.97
N ILE A 414 -19.12 18.43 2.72
CA ILE A 414 -20.10 17.54 3.37
C ILE A 414 -20.03 17.65 4.89
N SER A 415 -18.82 17.64 5.43
CA SER A 415 -18.58 17.66 6.87
C SER A 415 -18.77 19.04 7.49
N GLN A 416 -18.20 20.10 6.89
CA GLN A 416 -18.25 21.49 7.39
C GLN A 416 -19.67 22.05 7.41
N TYR A 417 -20.44 21.83 6.35
CA TYR A 417 -21.83 22.29 6.27
C TYR A 417 -22.82 21.28 6.88
N ASN A 418 -22.31 20.14 7.35
CA ASN A 418 -23.07 19.05 7.93
C ASN A 418 -24.24 18.60 7.03
N PHE A 419 -23.92 18.33 5.76
CA PHE A 419 -24.90 17.83 4.80
C PHE A 419 -25.44 16.46 5.23
N ASP A 420 -26.76 16.34 5.26
CA ASP A 420 -27.43 15.10 5.65
C ASP A 420 -27.49 14.14 4.45
N ILE A 421 -27.66 14.69 3.25
CA ILE A 421 -27.87 13.95 2.03
C ILE A 421 -27.09 14.60 0.90
N VAL A 422 -26.49 13.76 0.06
CA VAL A 422 -25.98 14.15 -1.25
C VAL A 422 -26.89 13.52 -2.31
N HIS A 423 -27.49 14.37 -3.13
CA HIS A 423 -28.34 13.96 -4.24
C HIS A 423 -27.62 14.22 -5.56
N PHE A 424 -27.08 13.17 -6.15
CA PHE A 424 -26.44 13.20 -7.46
C PHE A 424 -27.49 13.35 -8.56
N GLN A 425 -27.38 14.45 -9.30
CA GLN A 425 -28.18 14.73 -10.49
C GLN A 425 -27.42 14.33 -11.75
N HIS A 426 -26.12 14.61 -11.79
CA HIS A 426 -25.27 14.24 -12.91
C HIS A 426 -23.81 14.18 -12.44
N LEU A 427 -23.05 13.21 -12.95
CA LEU A 427 -21.60 13.11 -12.69
C LEU A 427 -20.74 13.66 -13.85
N GLY A 428 -21.29 14.57 -14.64
CA GLY A 428 -20.60 15.15 -15.78
C GLY A 428 -19.60 16.18 -15.25
N HIS A 429 -18.35 16.10 -15.69
CA HIS A 429 -17.19 16.82 -15.14
C HIS A 429 -16.79 16.43 -13.71
N HIS A 430 -17.53 15.57 -13.02
CA HIS A 430 -17.25 15.15 -11.66
C HIS A 430 -16.58 13.78 -11.64
N ALA A 431 -15.78 13.51 -10.61
CA ALA A 431 -15.22 12.18 -10.40
C ALA A 431 -16.32 11.13 -10.12
N LEU A 432 -16.24 9.96 -10.74
CA LEU A 432 -17.15 8.83 -10.44
C LEU A 432 -17.03 8.34 -8.99
N SER A 433 -15.95 8.65 -8.28
CA SER A 433 -15.71 8.31 -6.87
C SER A 433 -16.60 9.09 -5.89
N LEU A 434 -17.17 10.24 -6.27
CA LEU A 434 -17.87 11.13 -5.34
C LEU A 434 -19.02 10.48 -4.54
N PRO A 435 -19.85 9.57 -5.09
CA PRO A 435 -20.86 8.88 -4.27
C PRO A 435 -20.26 8.00 -3.18
N ILE A 436 -19.06 7.41 -3.41
CA ILE A 436 -18.32 6.68 -2.39
C ILE A 436 -17.83 7.65 -1.31
N ILE A 437 -17.24 8.77 -1.72
CA ILE A 437 -16.76 9.81 -0.80
C ILE A 437 -17.89 10.39 0.05
N ALA A 438 -19.07 10.64 -0.54
CA ALA A 438 -20.25 11.11 0.16
C ALA A 438 -20.69 10.13 1.25
N LYS A 439 -20.75 8.84 0.91
CA LYS A 439 -21.13 7.79 1.86
C LYS A 439 -20.08 7.60 2.96
N ALA A 440 -18.80 7.65 2.61
CA ALA A 440 -17.67 7.61 3.55
C ALA A 440 -17.64 8.82 4.49
N SER A 441 -18.24 9.94 4.09
CA SER A 441 -18.43 11.14 4.92
C SER A 441 -19.67 11.08 5.82
N GLY A 442 -20.46 9.99 5.70
CA GLY A 442 -21.63 9.69 6.53
C GLY A 442 -22.94 10.29 6.03
N ALA A 443 -22.99 10.86 4.82
CA ALA A 443 -24.23 11.36 4.22
C ALA A 443 -25.06 10.22 3.61
N GLY A 444 -26.39 10.41 3.56
CA GLY A 444 -27.26 9.59 2.73
C GLY A 444 -27.03 9.92 1.25
N VAL A 445 -27.06 8.90 0.38
CA VAL A 445 -26.73 9.07 -1.05
C VAL A 445 -27.93 8.73 -1.92
N VAL A 446 -28.43 9.72 -2.66
CA VAL A 446 -29.48 9.57 -3.67
C VAL A 446 -28.89 9.81 -5.05
N PHE A 447 -29.30 9.01 -6.03
CA PHE A 447 -28.92 9.20 -7.42
C PHE A 447 -30.16 9.29 -8.31
N SER A 448 -30.34 10.39 -9.05
CA SER A 448 -31.36 10.49 -10.11
C SER A 448 -30.75 10.12 -11.45
N ALA A 449 -31.24 9.04 -12.07
CA ALA A 449 -30.75 8.57 -13.37
C ALA A 449 -31.40 9.38 -14.52
N HIS A 450 -30.84 10.56 -14.81
CA HIS A 450 -31.33 11.46 -15.87
C HIS A 450 -30.82 11.09 -17.27
N ASP A 451 -29.77 10.26 -17.36
CA ASP A 451 -29.13 9.79 -18.59
C ASP A 451 -28.58 8.36 -18.44
N PHE A 452 -27.99 7.81 -19.50
CA PHE A 452 -27.40 6.46 -19.50
C PHE A 452 -25.88 6.46 -19.31
N TRP A 453 -25.28 7.50 -18.72
CA TRP A 453 -23.83 7.57 -18.48
C TRP A 453 -23.32 6.45 -17.58
N LEU A 454 -24.12 6.04 -16.57
CA LEU A 454 -23.76 4.89 -15.75
C LEU A 454 -23.67 3.62 -16.62
N VAL A 455 -24.59 3.45 -17.57
CA VAL A 455 -24.69 2.27 -18.45
C VAL A 455 -23.62 2.26 -19.55
N SER A 456 -23.36 3.40 -20.18
CA SER A 456 -22.49 3.48 -21.35
C SER A 456 -21.62 4.72 -21.32
N ALA A 457 -20.40 4.58 -21.85
CA ALA A 457 -19.52 5.71 -22.11
C ALA A 457 -20.10 6.73 -23.11
N ARG A 458 -21.24 6.40 -23.74
CA ARG A 458 -22.06 7.33 -24.52
C ARG A 458 -23.43 7.39 -23.87
N TYR A 459 -23.67 8.46 -23.10
CA TYR A 459 -24.84 8.63 -22.24
C TYR A 459 -26.18 8.61 -22.98
N ASN A 460 -26.17 8.72 -24.31
CA ASN A 460 -27.34 8.67 -25.18
C ASN A 460 -27.54 7.32 -25.88
N LEU A 461 -26.69 6.33 -25.66
CA LEU A 461 -26.74 5.01 -26.32
C LEU A 461 -26.70 5.08 -27.85
N LEU A 462 -26.09 6.14 -28.41
CA LEU A 462 -25.86 6.29 -29.84
C LEU A 462 -24.42 5.92 -30.21
N ASN A 463 -24.25 5.18 -31.31
CA ASN A 463 -22.94 4.87 -31.88
C ASN A 463 -22.39 6.06 -32.71
N GLN A 464 -21.26 5.89 -33.41
CA GLN A 464 -20.60 6.99 -34.13
C GLN A 464 -21.42 7.47 -35.33
N GLU A 465 -22.22 6.56 -35.90
CA GLU A 465 -23.15 6.83 -36.98
C GLU A 465 -24.51 7.36 -36.48
N LEU A 466 -24.61 7.74 -35.20
CA LEU A 466 -25.83 8.20 -34.53
C LEU A 466 -26.98 7.18 -34.57
N ARG A 467 -26.65 5.88 -34.53
CA ARG A 467 -27.62 4.80 -34.41
C ARG A 467 -27.75 4.36 -32.96
N TYR A 468 -28.99 4.11 -32.55
CA TYR A 468 -29.28 3.54 -31.23
C TYR A 468 -28.80 2.08 -31.15
N VAL A 469 -27.98 1.77 -30.12
CA VAL A 469 -27.23 0.51 -29.98
C VAL A 469 -27.32 -0.09 -28.57
N GLU A 470 -28.54 -0.25 -28.04
CA GLU A 470 -28.72 -0.81 -26.70
C GLU A 470 -28.13 -2.21 -26.53
N ASP A 471 -28.33 -3.10 -27.51
CA ASP A 471 -27.87 -4.48 -27.38
C ASP A 471 -26.33 -4.59 -27.37
N GLU A 472 -25.64 -3.66 -28.04
CA GLU A 472 -24.18 -3.58 -28.00
C GLU A 472 -23.70 -3.16 -26.60
N VAL A 473 -24.38 -2.21 -25.94
CA VAL A 473 -23.99 -1.79 -24.59
C VAL A 473 -24.33 -2.83 -23.52
N LYS A 474 -25.19 -3.82 -23.77
CA LYS A 474 -25.37 -4.93 -22.82
C LYS A 474 -24.11 -5.80 -22.71
N SER A 475 -23.32 -5.90 -23.79
CA SER A 475 -22.07 -6.66 -23.81
C SER A 475 -20.84 -5.77 -23.57
N VAL A 476 -20.09 -6.05 -22.50
CA VAL A 476 -18.80 -5.35 -22.23
C VAL A 476 -17.83 -5.49 -23.39
N VAL A 477 -17.75 -6.70 -23.98
CA VAL A 477 -16.84 -6.98 -25.10
C VAL A 477 -17.23 -6.19 -26.35
N ALA A 478 -18.53 -6.12 -26.68
CA ALA A 478 -18.99 -5.34 -27.82
C ALA A 478 -18.73 -3.85 -27.60
N ALA A 479 -19.00 -3.34 -26.40
CA ALA A 479 -18.71 -1.96 -26.03
C ALA A 479 -17.21 -1.62 -26.13
N ASP A 480 -16.32 -2.50 -25.65
CA ASP A 480 -14.86 -2.31 -25.78
C ASP A 480 -14.41 -2.29 -27.25
N ILE A 481 -14.96 -3.15 -28.10
CA ILE A 481 -14.67 -3.14 -29.55
C ILE A 481 -15.09 -1.81 -30.16
N THR A 482 -16.30 -1.35 -29.83
CA THR A 482 -16.82 -0.06 -30.32
C THR A 482 -15.94 1.10 -29.84
N LEU A 483 -15.53 1.12 -28.57
CA LEU A 483 -14.65 2.16 -28.03
C LEU A 483 -13.24 2.13 -28.64
N LYS A 484 -12.69 0.93 -28.90
CA LYS A 484 -11.40 0.79 -29.59
C LYS A 484 -11.47 1.33 -31.01
N ALA A 485 -12.49 0.94 -31.77
CA ALA A 485 -12.67 1.40 -33.14
C ALA A 485 -12.95 2.91 -33.19
N ALA A 486 -13.72 3.42 -32.23
CA ALA A 486 -14.24 4.76 -32.28
C ALA A 486 -13.32 5.84 -31.72
N GLU A 487 -12.69 5.54 -30.58
CA GLU A 487 -12.02 6.50 -29.72
C GLU A 487 -10.59 6.03 -29.39
N ASN A 488 -10.13 4.92 -29.99
CA ASN A 488 -8.83 4.30 -29.77
C ASN A 488 -8.53 3.96 -28.29
N ILE A 489 -9.56 3.62 -27.51
CA ILE A 489 -9.41 3.15 -26.13
C ILE A 489 -8.98 1.68 -26.16
N GLU A 490 -7.98 1.31 -25.37
CA GLU A 490 -7.51 -0.08 -25.30
C GLU A 490 -8.57 -1.02 -24.69
N TYR A 491 -8.51 -2.29 -25.06
CA TYR A 491 -9.42 -3.32 -24.55
C TYR A 491 -9.44 -3.36 -23.01
N GLY A 492 -10.62 -3.54 -22.43
CA GLY A 492 -10.84 -3.54 -20.99
C GLY A 492 -11.09 -2.16 -20.39
N GLY A 493 -11.16 -1.09 -21.19
CA GLY A 493 -11.55 0.24 -20.74
C GLY A 493 -12.98 0.28 -20.18
N GLU A 494 -13.96 -0.25 -20.92
CA GLU A 494 -15.35 -0.35 -20.45
C GLU A 494 -15.46 -1.33 -19.29
N GLN A 495 -14.70 -2.43 -19.29
CA GLN A 495 -14.65 -3.35 -18.14
C GLN A 495 -14.24 -2.62 -16.86
N THR A 496 -13.20 -1.78 -16.95
CA THR A 496 -12.69 -0.98 -15.82
C THR A 496 -13.74 0.01 -15.35
N ARG A 497 -14.36 0.74 -16.28
CA ARG A 497 -15.42 1.70 -15.99
C ARG A 497 -16.61 1.03 -15.31
N ARG A 498 -17.11 -0.08 -15.84
CA ARG A 498 -18.26 -0.81 -15.27
C ARG A 498 -17.96 -1.40 -13.90
N ALA A 499 -16.77 -1.97 -13.70
CA ALA A 499 -16.38 -2.49 -12.40
C ALA A 499 -16.38 -1.37 -11.35
N PHE A 500 -15.88 -0.18 -11.72
CA PHE A 500 -15.89 0.97 -10.84
C PHE A 500 -17.30 1.50 -10.57
N VAL A 501 -18.16 1.64 -11.59
CA VAL A 501 -19.56 2.03 -11.42
C VAL A 501 -20.30 1.03 -10.53
N ALA A 502 -20.14 -0.27 -10.75
CA ALA A 502 -20.74 -1.29 -9.91
C ALA A 502 -20.29 -1.15 -8.44
N LYS A 503 -19.00 -0.89 -8.20
CA LYS A 503 -18.45 -0.61 -6.86
C LYS A 503 -19.06 0.65 -6.26
N MET A 504 -19.18 1.73 -7.03
CA MET A 504 -19.78 3.00 -6.62
C MET A 504 -21.26 2.85 -6.22
N LEU A 505 -22.04 2.07 -6.97
CA LEU A 505 -23.46 1.84 -6.71
C LEU A 505 -23.72 1.14 -5.37
N HIS A 506 -22.74 0.47 -4.77
CA HIS A 506 -22.86 -0.02 -3.38
C HIS A 506 -22.99 1.12 -2.36
N SER A 507 -22.49 2.31 -2.66
CA SER A 507 -22.57 3.49 -1.80
C SER A 507 -23.82 4.34 -2.02
N VAL A 508 -24.63 4.03 -3.05
CA VAL A 508 -25.93 4.65 -3.28
C VAL A 508 -26.99 3.97 -2.41
N ASP A 509 -27.76 4.75 -1.65
CA ASP A 509 -28.85 4.26 -0.81
C ASP A 509 -30.16 4.14 -1.59
N ALA A 510 -30.47 5.18 -2.38
CA ALA A 510 -31.65 5.22 -3.25
C ALA A 510 -31.31 5.70 -4.67
N ILE A 511 -31.87 5.03 -5.67
CA ILE A 511 -31.77 5.42 -7.08
C ILE A 511 -33.16 5.68 -7.66
N LEU A 512 -33.30 6.79 -8.37
CA LEU A 512 -34.56 7.29 -8.90
C LEU A 512 -34.54 7.23 -10.43
N PHE A 513 -35.57 6.62 -11.00
CA PHE A 513 -35.73 6.47 -12.44
C PHE A 513 -36.98 7.19 -12.95
N GLY A 514 -36.88 7.72 -14.16
CA GLY A 514 -38.02 8.32 -14.86
C GLY A 514 -39.01 7.28 -15.39
N THR A 515 -38.53 6.12 -15.85
CA THR A 515 -39.35 5.10 -16.51
C THR A 515 -38.91 3.68 -16.15
N LYS A 516 -39.74 2.70 -16.51
CA LYS A 516 -39.44 1.29 -16.30
C LYS A 516 -38.27 0.83 -17.18
N HIS A 517 -38.21 1.24 -18.43
CA HIS A 517 -37.12 0.89 -19.34
C HIS A 517 -35.75 1.32 -18.81
N SER A 518 -35.58 2.58 -18.38
CA SER A 518 -34.28 3.03 -17.86
C SER A 518 -33.85 2.30 -16.59
N ARG A 519 -34.80 1.97 -15.71
CA ARG A 519 -34.57 1.11 -14.55
C ARG A 519 -34.12 -0.27 -14.97
N ASP A 520 -34.91 -0.95 -15.79
CA ASP A 520 -34.72 -2.36 -16.11
C ASP A 520 -33.38 -2.57 -16.87
N LEU A 521 -33.04 -1.69 -17.81
CA LEU A 521 -31.74 -1.71 -18.49
C LEU A 521 -30.57 -1.51 -17.51
N THR A 522 -30.69 -0.57 -16.58
CA THR A 522 -29.63 -0.31 -15.59
C THR A 522 -29.48 -1.48 -14.62
N HIS A 523 -30.58 -2.13 -14.21
CA HIS A 523 -30.57 -3.31 -13.34
C HIS A 523 -30.01 -4.55 -14.05
N GLU A 524 -30.28 -4.72 -15.35
CA GLU A 524 -29.71 -5.80 -16.16
C GLU A 524 -28.18 -5.73 -16.16
N ILE A 525 -27.63 -4.51 -16.28
CA ILE A 525 -26.18 -4.28 -16.28
C ILE A 525 -25.60 -4.27 -14.86
N TYR A 526 -26.34 -3.76 -13.87
CA TYR A 526 -25.92 -3.63 -12.48
C TYR A 526 -26.91 -4.29 -11.49
N PRO A 527 -26.89 -5.63 -11.35
CA PRO A 527 -27.78 -6.36 -10.43
C PRO A 527 -27.64 -5.96 -8.94
N VAL A 528 -26.57 -5.25 -8.57
CA VAL A 528 -26.41 -4.69 -7.21
C VAL A 528 -27.59 -3.82 -6.80
N LEU A 529 -28.26 -3.18 -7.77
CA LEU A 529 -29.41 -2.31 -7.54
C LEU A 529 -30.66 -3.05 -7.05
N ASP A 530 -30.75 -4.38 -7.25
CA ASP A 530 -31.88 -5.18 -6.74
C ASP A 530 -31.92 -5.24 -5.20
N LYS A 531 -30.79 -4.90 -4.55
CA LYS A 531 -30.67 -4.83 -3.08
C LYS A 531 -30.80 -3.41 -2.54
N LYS A 532 -31.18 -2.44 -3.39
CA LYS A 532 -31.24 -1.00 -3.07
C LYS A 532 -32.66 -0.48 -3.18
N GLN A 533 -32.92 0.71 -2.63
CA GLN A 533 -34.17 1.42 -2.86
C GLN A 533 -34.18 1.97 -4.30
N SER A 534 -34.78 1.24 -5.23
CA SER A 534 -34.86 1.60 -6.65
C SER A 534 -36.31 1.95 -7.01
N LEU A 535 -36.56 3.23 -7.29
CA LEU A 535 -37.91 3.79 -7.44
C LEU A 535 -38.13 4.37 -8.84
N ILE A 536 -39.32 4.15 -9.40
CA ILE A 536 -39.76 4.80 -10.64
C ILE A 536 -40.74 5.90 -10.25
N LEU A 537 -40.25 7.13 -10.12
CA LEU A 537 -41.06 8.28 -9.69
C LEU A 537 -41.49 9.19 -10.85
N GLY A 538 -40.86 9.03 -12.03
CA GLY A 538 -41.02 9.97 -13.14
C GLY A 538 -40.21 11.25 -12.93
N ILE A 539 -40.54 12.30 -13.70
CA ILE A 539 -40.00 13.65 -13.51
C ILE A 539 -41.18 14.62 -13.46
N PRO A 540 -41.32 15.41 -12.37
CA PRO A 540 -42.39 16.39 -12.26
C PRO A 540 -42.21 17.51 -13.27
N SER A 541 -43.29 17.94 -13.90
CA SER A 541 -43.30 19.20 -14.66
C SER A 541 -43.28 20.39 -13.70
N PRO A 542 -42.72 21.54 -14.09
CA PRO A 542 -42.79 22.78 -13.31
C PRO A 542 -44.25 23.16 -13.00
N GLU A 543 -44.52 23.66 -11.79
CA GLU A 543 -45.84 24.20 -11.45
C GLU A 543 -46.04 25.55 -12.15
N ASN A 544 -47.12 25.66 -12.93
CA ASN A 544 -47.52 26.93 -13.52
C ASN A 544 -48.31 27.75 -12.49
N THR A 545 -48.11 29.07 -12.47
CA THR A 545 -48.87 30.01 -11.62
C THR A 545 -50.37 29.99 -11.91
N VAL A 546 -50.76 29.56 -13.11
CA VAL A 546 -52.15 29.30 -13.52
C VAL A 546 -52.25 27.82 -13.93
N PRO A 547 -53.24 27.06 -13.44
CA PRO A 547 -53.47 25.69 -13.90
C PRO A 547 -53.65 25.65 -15.42
N VAL A 548 -52.90 24.78 -16.11
CA VAL A 548 -53.10 24.61 -17.56
C VAL A 548 -54.48 24.03 -17.79
N ILE A 549 -55.34 24.83 -18.41
CA ILE A 549 -56.64 24.38 -18.86
C ILE A 549 -56.40 23.58 -20.12
N ALA A 550 -56.72 22.28 -20.08
CA ALA A 550 -56.58 21.42 -21.25
C ALA A 550 -57.37 21.98 -22.43
N LYS A 551 -56.77 21.93 -23.63
CA LYS A 551 -57.41 22.34 -24.87
C LYS A 551 -58.74 21.61 -25.02
N ILE A 552 -59.80 22.34 -25.41
CA ILE A 552 -61.08 21.73 -25.74
C ILE A 552 -61.02 21.20 -27.17
N TYR A 553 -61.52 19.97 -27.38
CA TYR A 553 -61.57 19.37 -28.71
C TYR A 553 -62.34 20.28 -29.70
N THR A 554 -61.72 20.55 -30.84
CA THR A 554 -62.31 21.32 -31.93
C THR A 554 -62.15 20.56 -33.25
N PRO A 555 -63.24 20.35 -34.02
CA PRO A 555 -63.17 19.74 -35.34
C PRO A 555 -62.16 20.42 -36.27
N LEU A 556 -61.55 19.63 -37.17
CA LEU A 556 -60.58 20.17 -38.13
C LEU A 556 -61.28 20.99 -39.22
N GLY A 557 -62.37 20.49 -39.80
CA GLY A 557 -63.01 21.13 -40.96
C GLY A 557 -62.04 21.19 -42.15
N GLU A 558 -61.96 22.36 -42.81
CA GLU A 558 -61.08 22.61 -43.97
C GLU A 558 -59.67 23.12 -43.60
N ARG A 559 -59.39 23.36 -42.32
CA ARG A 559 -58.08 23.89 -41.89
C ARG A 559 -56.99 22.81 -41.95
N PRO A 560 -55.70 23.16 -42.17
CA PRO A 560 -54.61 22.21 -42.06
C PRO A 560 -54.48 21.67 -40.63
N LEU A 561 -54.00 20.43 -40.51
CA LEU A 561 -53.66 19.82 -39.22
C LEU A 561 -52.41 20.51 -38.67
N ARG A 562 -52.50 21.08 -37.48
CA ARG A 562 -51.38 21.82 -36.88
C ARG A 562 -50.53 20.88 -36.02
N VAL A 563 -49.23 20.87 -36.29
CA VAL A 563 -48.27 19.93 -35.73
C VAL A 563 -47.20 20.70 -34.96
N ALA A 564 -47.13 20.50 -33.64
CA ALA A 564 -46.10 21.06 -32.78
C ALA A 564 -44.86 20.17 -32.73
N ILE A 565 -43.69 20.80 -32.77
CA ILE A 565 -42.41 20.19 -32.44
C ILE A 565 -41.94 20.86 -31.16
N VAL A 566 -41.90 20.11 -30.06
CA VAL A 566 -41.67 20.65 -28.71
C VAL A 566 -40.30 20.22 -28.19
N GLY A 567 -39.50 21.19 -27.78
CA GLY A 567 -38.15 21.01 -27.26
C GLY A 567 -37.06 21.45 -28.24
N ASN A 568 -35.80 21.18 -27.90
CA ASN A 568 -34.68 21.61 -28.74
C ASN A 568 -34.71 20.92 -30.13
N PHE A 569 -34.65 21.72 -31.19
CA PHE A 569 -34.60 21.26 -32.57
C PHE A 569 -33.15 20.95 -32.97
N LEU A 570 -32.76 19.70 -32.74
CA LEU A 570 -31.41 19.19 -32.99
C LEU A 570 -31.45 17.72 -33.40
N ARG A 571 -30.33 17.22 -33.92
CA ARG A 571 -30.26 15.91 -34.59
C ARG A 571 -30.75 14.76 -33.71
N THR A 572 -30.31 14.71 -32.45
CA THR A 572 -30.67 13.64 -31.51
C THR A 572 -32.15 13.68 -31.11
N LYS A 573 -32.86 14.80 -31.32
CA LYS A 573 -34.30 14.97 -31.08
C LYS A 573 -35.15 14.71 -32.34
N GLY A 574 -34.53 14.22 -33.42
CA GLY A 574 -35.23 13.83 -34.64
C GLY A 574 -35.36 14.92 -35.71
N ALA A 575 -34.57 16.01 -35.62
CA ALA A 575 -34.63 17.12 -36.57
C ALA A 575 -34.54 16.67 -38.05
N ASP A 576 -33.65 15.73 -38.37
CA ASP A 576 -33.51 15.18 -39.74
C ASP A 576 -34.82 14.55 -40.23
N THR A 577 -35.48 13.76 -39.37
CA THR A 577 -36.76 13.11 -39.70
C THR A 577 -37.86 14.14 -39.89
N ILE A 578 -37.87 15.19 -39.07
CA ILE A 578 -38.86 16.27 -39.16
C ILE A 578 -38.67 17.09 -40.43
N LEU A 579 -37.43 17.39 -40.82
CA LEU A 579 -37.14 18.10 -42.06
C LEU A 579 -37.59 17.29 -43.28
N SER A 580 -37.22 16.01 -43.34
CA SER A 580 -37.70 15.12 -44.42
C SER A 580 -39.22 15.01 -44.43
N LEU A 581 -39.87 14.99 -43.26
CA LEU A 581 -41.33 15.00 -43.14
C LEU A 581 -41.94 16.28 -43.73
N ILE A 582 -41.39 17.45 -43.40
CA ILE A 582 -41.85 18.74 -43.93
C ILE A 582 -41.74 18.78 -45.46
N GLU A 583 -40.71 18.13 -46.04
CA GLU A 583 -40.51 18.07 -47.49
C GLU A 583 -41.50 17.16 -48.22
N ILE A 584 -41.90 16.04 -47.61
CA ILE A 584 -42.82 15.08 -48.23
C ILE A 584 -44.31 15.36 -47.93
N ALA A 585 -44.58 16.15 -46.89
CA ALA A 585 -45.95 16.50 -46.48
C ALA A 585 -46.56 17.56 -47.43
N HIS A 586 -47.85 17.42 -47.75
CA HIS A 586 -48.54 18.41 -48.57
C HIS A 586 -48.71 19.73 -47.79
N PRO A 587 -48.26 20.89 -48.32
CA PRO A 587 -48.21 22.15 -47.56
C PRO A 587 -49.60 22.68 -47.16
N ASP A 588 -50.65 22.32 -47.91
CA ASP A 588 -52.03 22.71 -47.58
C ASP A 588 -52.69 21.79 -46.55
N HIS A 589 -52.11 20.63 -46.26
CA HIS A 589 -52.67 19.68 -45.30
C HIS A 589 -52.11 19.86 -43.89
N PHE A 590 -50.88 20.38 -43.75
CA PHE A 590 -50.14 20.40 -42.50
C PHE A 590 -49.43 21.74 -42.27
N GLU A 591 -49.59 22.28 -41.06
CA GLU A 591 -48.90 23.48 -40.57
C GLU A 591 -48.00 23.09 -39.39
N PHE A 592 -46.70 23.32 -39.50
CA PHE A 592 -45.69 22.92 -38.51
C PHE A 592 -45.27 24.09 -37.63
N HIS A 593 -45.23 23.87 -36.32
CA HIS A 593 -44.90 24.87 -35.30
C HIS A 593 -43.72 24.37 -34.45
N ILE A 594 -42.55 25.01 -34.57
CA ILE A 594 -41.34 24.64 -33.85
C ILE A 594 -41.20 25.51 -32.59
N PHE A 595 -41.29 24.86 -31.43
CA PHE A 595 -41.18 25.44 -30.09
C PHE A 595 -39.91 24.96 -29.41
N GLY A 596 -38.90 25.82 -29.29
CA GLY A 596 -37.64 25.52 -28.63
C GLY A 596 -36.43 26.13 -29.33
N TYR A 597 -35.25 25.85 -28.79
CA TYR A 597 -33.98 26.28 -29.38
C TYR A 597 -33.70 25.51 -30.67
N VAL A 598 -33.41 26.22 -31.76
CA VAL A 598 -32.97 25.63 -33.02
C VAL A 598 -31.45 25.63 -33.07
N HIS A 599 -30.85 24.46 -33.26
CA HIS A 599 -29.40 24.35 -33.37
C HIS A 599 -28.91 25.06 -34.65
N PRO A 600 -27.74 25.74 -34.63
CA PRO A 600 -27.28 26.56 -35.77
C PRO A 600 -27.21 25.83 -37.11
N GLU A 601 -26.87 24.53 -37.08
CA GLU A 601 -26.85 23.67 -38.28
C GLU A 601 -28.22 23.59 -38.98
N TYR A 602 -29.31 23.60 -38.24
CA TYR A 602 -30.67 23.53 -38.78
C TYR A 602 -31.30 24.89 -39.02
N ASP A 603 -30.86 25.93 -38.29
CA ASP A 603 -31.35 27.29 -38.49
C ASP A 603 -31.09 27.77 -39.93
N ALA A 604 -29.89 27.49 -40.46
CA ALA A 604 -29.55 27.78 -41.85
C ALA A 604 -30.49 27.07 -42.85
N VAL A 605 -30.83 25.80 -42.60
CA VAL A 605 -31.69 24.98 -43.49
C VAL A 605 -33.16 25.42 -43.43
N LEU A 606 -33.65 25.75 -42.24
CA LEU A 606 -35.01 26.24 -42.04
C LEU A 606 -35.21 27.62 -42.67
N ASN A 607 -34.20 28.49 -42.60
CA ASN A 607 -34.25 29.85 -43.16
C ASN A 607 -33.87 29.93 -44.65
N ALA A 608 -33.22 28.92 -45.23
CA ALA A 608 -32.80 28.90 -46.64
C ALA A 608 -33.94 29.00 -47.66
N ARG A 609 -35.18 28.64 -47.28
CA ARG A 609 -36.37 28.70 -48.15
C ARG A 609 -37.57 29.16 -47.33
N VAL A 610 -38.33 30.13 -47.86
CA VAL A 610 -39.59 30.56 -47.26
C VAL A 610 -40.60 29.41 -47.37
N ARG A 611 -41.01 28.88 -46.21
CA ARG A 611 -42.02 27.81 -46.09
C ARG A 611 -43.22 28.38 -45.33
N PRO A 612 -44.32 28.79 -46.00
CA PRO A 612 -45.44 29.47 -45.35
C PRO A 612 -46.16 28.59 -44.32
N ASN A 613 -46.01 27.27 -44.40
CA ASN A 613 -46.58 26.29 -43.50
C ASN A 613 -45.63 25.86 -42.35
N VAL A 614 -44.52 26.59 -42.11
CA VAL A 614 -43.59 26.34 -40.98
C VAL A 614 -43.41 27.62 -40.18
N LYS A 615 -43.63 27.56 -38.87
CA LYS A 615 -43.52 28.69 -37.92
C LYS A 615 -42.54 28.35 -36.79
N ILE A 616 -41.63 29.27 -36.50
CA ILE A 616 -40.60 29.11 -35.46
C ILE A 616 -40.89 30.12 -34.34
N TYR A 617 -41.02 29.62 -33.11
CA TYR A 617 -41.39 30.44 -31.94
C TYR A 617 -40.22 30.72 -30.99
N GLY A 618 -39.09 30.03 -31.16
CA GLY A 618 -37.94 30.14 -30.25
C GLY A 618 -38.17 29.43 -28.91
N ARG A 619 -37.32 29.73 -27.91
CA ARG A 619 -37.47 29.17 -26.55
C ARG A 619 -38.71 29.76 -25.87
N TYR A 620 -39.60 28.91 -25.35
CA TYR A 620 -40.71 29.35 -24.50
C TYR A 620 -40.25 29.42 -23.04
N SER A 621 -40.83 30.35 -22.28
CA SER A 621 -40.56 30.49 -20.85
C SER A 621 -41.23 29.36 -20.07
N VAL A 622 -40.59 28.91 -18.98
CA VAL A 622 -41.20 27.95 -18.03
C VAL A 622 -42.52 28.53 -17.53
N GLY A 623 -43.64 27.89 -17.88
CA GLY A 623 -45.00 28.35 -17.55
C GLY A 623 -45.84 28.87 -18.72
N ASP A 624 -45.23 29.18 -19.87
CA ASP A 624 -45.93 29.65 -21.08
C ASP A 624 -46.17 28.51 -22.09
N ILE A 625 -46.65 27.38 -21.57
CA ILE A 625 -46.91 26.18 -22.39
C ILE A 625 -48.29 26.23 -23.09
N GLU A 626 -49.13 27.23 -22.78
CA GLU A 626 -50.41 27.45 -23.46
C GLU A 626 -50.22 27.75 -24.96
N ALA A 627 -49.06 28.32 -25.34
CA ALA A 627 -48.69 28.52 -26.74
C ALA A 627 -48.72 27.23 -27.57
N LEU A 628 -48.56 26.05 -26.94
CA LEU A 628 -48.64 24.75 -27.59
C LEU A 628 -50.07 24.42 -28.07
N GLN A 629 -51.11 25.01 -27.46
CA GLN A 629 -52.51 24.73 -27.79
C GLN A 629 -52.91 25.17 -29.21
N ILE A 630 -52.07 25.97 -29.87
CA ILE A 630 -52.25 26.27 -31.30
C ILE A 630 -52.23 25.00 -32.15
N ALA A 631 -51.50 23.96 -31.72
CA ALA A 631 -51.35 22.69 -32.42
C ALA A 631 -52.35 21.63 -31.95
N ASP A 632 -52.63 20.66 -32.81
CA ASP A 632 -53.50 19.51 -32.52
C ASP A 632 -52.70 18.24 -32.20
N VAL A 633 -51.49 18.14 -32.77
CA VAL A 633 -50.59 17.00 -32.68
C VAL A 633 -49.22 17.48 -32.21
N ALA A 634 -48.50 16.68 -31.43
CA ALA A 634 -47.11 16.93 -31.04
C ALA A 634 -46.18 15.85 -31.61
N LEU A 635 -44.98 16.22 -32.06
CA LEU A 635 -43.94 15.29 -32.49
C LEU A 635 -42.80 15.25 -31.47
N ASN A 636 -42.54 14.05 -30.94
CA ASN A 636 -41.35 13.78 -30.11
C ASN A 636 -40.59 12.60 -30.73
N LEU A 637 -39.71 12.90 -31.69
CA LEU A 637 -39.11 11.90 -32.57
C LEU A 637 -37.63 11.63 -32.26
N SER A 638 -37.26 11.64 -30.97
CA SER A 638 -35.88 11.41 -30.54
C SER A 638 -35.33 10.09 -31.10
N ILE A 639 -34.09 10.13 -31.59
CA ILE A 639 -33.41 8.94 -32.16
C ILE A 639 -32.69 8.10 -31.10
N TRP A 640 -32.76 8.53 -29.85
CA TRP A 640 -32.16 7.89 -28.70
C TRP A 640 -33.25 7.62 -27.64
N PRO A 641 -33.06 6.64 -26.75
CA PRO A 641 -34.00 6.38 -25.67
C PRO A 641 -33.96 7.55 -24.70
N GLU A 642 -34.95 8.43 -24.73
CA GLU A 642 -35.10 9.44 -23.67
C GLU A 642 -35.33 8.74 -22.33
N THR A 643 -34.83 9.29 -21.22
CA THR A 643 -35.04 8.74 -19.87
C THR A 643 -36.41 9.05 -19.29
N TYR A 644 -37.02 10.17 -19.72
CA TYR A 644 -38.41 10.53 -19.40
C TYR A 644 -39.09 11.39 -20.46
N CYS A 645 -38.43 12.44 -20.97
CA CYS A 645 -38.98 13.48 -21.88
C CYS A 645 -40.10 14.34 -21.25
N ILE A 646 -39.74 15.49 -20.68
CA ILE A 646 -40.70 16.44 -20.07
C ILE A 646 -41.65 17.03 -21.12
N SER A 647 -41.18 17.28 -22.35
CA SER A 647 -41.97 17.84 -23.45
C SER A 647 -43.16 16.95 -23.87
N LEU A 648 -43.08 15.63 -23.64
CA LEU A 648 -44.23 14.73 -23.82
C LEU A 648 -45.31 15.00 -22.77
N SER A 649 -44.92 15.25 -21.51
CA SER A 649 -45.87 15.65 -20.45
C SER A 649 -46.53 16.99 -20.78
N GLU A 650 -45.76 17.96 -21.29
CA GLU A 650 -46.28 19.29 -21.68
C GLU A 650 -47.27 19.19 -22.84
N ALA A 651 -47.02 18.32 -23.82
CA ALA A 651 -47.94 18.05 -24.92
C ALA A 651 -49.28 17.49 -24.41
N TRP A 652 -49.24 16.49 -23.53
CA TRP A 652 -50.45 15.93 -22.92
C TRP A 652 -51.19 16.95 -22.03
N GLN A 653 -50.49 17.73 -21.23
CA GLN A 653 -51.09 18.77 -20.39
C GLN A 653 -51.85 19.82 -21.20
N ASN A 654 -51.43 20.07 -22.45
CA ASN A 654 -52.09 20.98 -23.38
C ASN A 654 -53.11 20.30 -24.31
N GLY A 655 -53.34 19.00 -24.16
CA GLY A 655 -54.33 18.25 -24.95
C GLY A 655 -53.90 17.95 -26.39
N LEU A 656 -52.60 17.93 -26.68
CA LEU A 656 -52.07 17.56 -28.00
C LEU A 656 -51.95 16.05 -28.11
N VAL A 657 -52.26 15.48 -29.28
CA VAL A 657 -52.06 14.06 -29.55
C VAL A 657 -50.59 13.82 -29.92
N PRO A 658 -49.77 13.09 -29.13
CA PRO A 658 -48.37 12.90 -29.45
C PRO A 658 -48.15 11.78 -30.47
N ILE A 659 -47.20 11.99 -31.38
CA ILE A 659 -46.57 10.95 -32.20
C ILE A 659 -45.11 10.86 -31.75
N VAL A 660 -44.71 9.67 -31.31
CA VAL A 660 -43.40 9.46 -30.67
C VAL A 660 -42.64 8.31 -31.31
N THR A 661 -41.32 8.36 -31.24
CA THR A 661 -40.49 7.19 -31.57
C THR A 661 -40.66 6.09 -30.53
N ASP A 662 -40.77 4.83 -30.98
CA ASP A 662 -40.93 3.66 -30.09
C ASP A 662 -39.59 3.24 -29.46
N VAL A 663 -39.06 4.10 -28.60
CA VAL A 663 -37.77 3.91 -27.94
C VAL A 663 -37.76 4.57 -26.58
N GLY A 664 -37.16 3.90 -25.59
CA GLY A 664 -37.03 4.41 -24.22
C GLY A 664 -38.33 4.93 -23.61
N ALA A 665 -38.25 6.05 -22.90
CA ALA A 665 -39.40 6.64 -22.22
C ALA A 665 -40.55 7.05 -23.16
N LEU A 666 -40.25 7.40 -24.41
CA LEU A 666 -41.26 7.74 -25.40
C LEU A 666 -42.13 6.52 -25.73
N GLY A 667 -41.49 5.38 -26.00
CA GLY A 667 -42.16 4.11 -26.21
C GLY A 667 -42.88 3.59 -24.97
N ASP A 668 -42.28 3.70 -23.79
CA ASP A 668 -42.86 3.21 -22.53
C ASP A 668 -44.15 3.95 -22.13
N ARG A 669 -44.18 5.27 -22.33
CA ARG A 669 -45.25 6.13 -21.79
C ARG A 669 -46.44 6.24 -22.73
N VAL A 670 -46.26 6.07 -24.04
CA VAL A 670 -47.34 6.10 -25.04
C VAL A 670 -47.88 4.69 -25.28
N THR A 671 -49.19 4.52 -25.22
CA THR A 671 -49.89 3.32 -25.70
C THR A 671 -50.44 3.60 -27.10
N ASP A 672 -49.93 2.87 -28.09
CA ASP A 672 -50.21 3.11 -29.51
C ASP A 672 -51.72 3.07 -29.81
N GLY A 673 -52.22 4.11 -30.48
CA GLY A 673 -53.63 4.28 -30.84
C GLY A 673 -54.57 4.63 -29.68
N VAL A 674 -54.08 4.69 -28.43
CA VAL A 674 -54.91 4.96 -27.25
C VAL A 674 -54.72 6.40 -26.75
N ASN A 675 -53.48 6.79 -26.42
CA ASN A 675 -53.15 8.12 -25.89
C ASN A 675 -52.07 8.85 -26.73
N GLY A 676 -51.76 8.29 -27.91
CA GLY A 676 -50.79 8.78 -28.88
C GLY A 676 -50.50 7.72 -29.95
N PHE A 677 -49.51 7.97 -30.80
CA PHE A 677 -49.02 7.00 -31.78
C PHE A 677 -47.52 6.76 -31.64
N LYS A 678 -47.11 5.54 -31.93
CA LYS A 678 -45.72 5.11 -32.00
C LYS A 678 -45.27 4.96 -33.44
N VAL A 679 -44.04 5.35 -33.72
CA VAL A 679 -43.39 5.20 -35.04
C VAL A 679 -41.94 4.71 -34.89
N PRO A 680 -41.39 4.01 -35.90
CA PRO A 680 -39.97 3.65 -35.89
C PRO A 680 -39.06 4.88 -36.00
N ILE A 681 -37.86 4.79 -35.41
CA ILE A 681 -36.80 5.81 -35.53
C ILE A 681 -36.47 6.07 -37.01
N GLY A 682 -36.31 7.33 -37.38
CA GLY A 682 -35.80 7.72 -38.70
C GLY A 682 -36.74 7.45 -39.87
N ARG A 683 -38.05 7.21 -39.64
CA ARG A 683 -39.02 6.90 -40.71
C ARG A 683 -40.06 8.01 -40.91
N PRO A 684 -39.74 9.06 -41.70
CA PRO A 684 -40.66 10.18 -41.93
C PRO A 684 -41.97 9.74 -42.62
N SER A 685 -41.93 8.72 -43.49
CA SER A 685 -43.14 8.18 -44.13
C SER A 685 -44.14 7.58 -43.14
N ALA A 686 -43.65 6.89 -42.09
CA ALA A 686 -44.49 6.35 -41.03
C ALA A 686 -45.13 7.48 -40.20
N VAL A 687 -44.39 8.57 -39.96
CA VAL A 687 -44.94 9.76 -39.30
C VAL A 687 -46.04 10.40 -40.15
N LEU A 688 -45.79 10.56 -41.46
CA LEU A 688 -46.78 11.09 -42.40
C LEU A 688 -48.05 10.24 -42.44
N GLU A 689 -47.92 8.91 -42.45
CA GLU A 689 -49.06 7.98 -42.39
C GLU A 689 -49.93 8.23 -41.16
N ARG A 690 -49.31 8.40 -39.98
CA ARG A 690 -50.03 8.72 -38.73
C ARG A 690 -50.67 10.10 -38.78
N LEU A 691 -49.99 11.09 -39.36
CA LEU A 691 -50.53 12.43 -39.55
C LEU A 691 -51.74 12.45 -40.50
N GLU A 692 -51.69 11.74 -41.63
CA GLU A 692 -52.81 11.61 -42.57
C GLU A 692 -53.98 10.82 -41.96
N LEU A 693 -53.69 9.77 -41.17
CA LEU A 693 -54.71 9.05 -40.41
C LEU A 693 -55.41 9.98 -39.40
N LEU A 694 -54.62 10.76 -38.64
CA LEU A 694 -55.17 11.75 -37.71
C LEU A 694 -55.94 12.83 -38.46
N ARG A 695 -55.49 13.30 -39.63
CA ARG A 695 -56.18 14.32 -40.44
C ARG A 695 -57.53 13.81 -40.98
N SER A 696 -57.59 12.57 -41.43
CA SER A 696 -58.77 11.96 -42.07
C SER A 696 -59.82 11.43 -41.10
N SER A 697 -59.50 11.22 -39.81
CA SER A 697 -60.43 10.64 -38.82
C SER A 697 -60.66 11.54 -37.60
N GLU A 698 -61.79 12.25 -37.62
CA GLU A 698 -62.30 13.07 -36.51
C GLU A 698 -62.52 12.21 -35.24
N THR A 699 -63.18 11.06 -35.41
CA THR A 699 -63.48 10.10 -34.32
C THR A 699 -62.21 9.63 -33.63
N LEU A 700 -61.17 9.33 -34.40
CA LEU A 700 -59.89 8.86 -33.85
C LEU A 700 -59.18 9.98 -33.07
N ARG A 701 -59.07 11.19 -33.62
CA ARG A 701 -58.50 12.34 -32.89
C ARG A 701 -59.21 12.57 -31.56
N ARG A 702 -60.55 12.60 -31.60
CA ARG A 702 -61.37 12.82 -30.40
C ARG A 702 -61.20 11.70 -29.38
N GLY A 703 -61.17 10.45 -29.84
CA GLY A 703 -60.97 9.28 -29.00
C GLY A 703 -59.62 9.31 -28.28
N ILE A 704 -58.54 9.59 -29.01
CA ILE A 704 -57.20 9.67 -28.44
C ILE A 704 -57.09 10.84 -27.46
N MET A 705 -57.57 12.02 -27.84
CA MET A 705 -57.56 13.21 -26.97
C MET A 705 -58.35 12.99 -25.67
N ALA A 706 -59.45 12.24 -25.71
CA ALA A 706 -60.25 11.92 -24.52
C ALA A 706 -59.55 10.97 -23.53
N ASN A 707 -58.56 10.19 -23.99
CA ASN A 707 -57.75 9.31 -23.14
C ASN A 707 -56.54 10.01 -22.51
N ILE A 708 -56.29 11.28 -22.85
CA ILE A 708 -55.26 12.09 -22.22
C ILE A 708 -55.75 12.51 -20.83
N SER A 709 -55.06 12.05 -19.78
CA SER A 709 -55.44 12.31 -18.39
C SER A 709 -54.23 12.56 -17.49
N PRO A 710 -54.40 13.18 -16.31
CA PRO A 710 -53.30 13.45 -15.38
C PRO A 710 -52.50 12.23 -14.92
N ALA A 711 -52.99 11.01 -15.13
CA ALA A 711 -52.24 9.78 -14.84
C ALA A 711 -51.04 9.54 -15.77
N LEU A 712 -50.95 10.27 -16.90
CA LEU A 712 -49.88 10.10 -17.91
C LEU A 712 -48.59 10.86 -17.59
N TRP A 713 -48.59 11.72 -16.57
CA TRP A 713 -47.42 12.47 -16.13
C TRP A 713 -47.30 12.49 -14.60
N ALA A 714 -46.08 12.66 -14.10
CA ALA A 714 -45.81 12.73 -12.67
C ALA A 714 -46.52 13.93 -12.02
N ASN A 715 -47.23 13.67 -10.92
CA ASN A 715 -47.83 14.70 -10.09
C ASN A 715 -46.77 15.33 -9.18
N ALA A 716 -46.53 16.64 -9.31
CA ALA A 716 -45.47 17.34 -8.58
C ALA A 716 -45.60 17.24 -7.04
N ARG A 717 -46.82 17.34 -6.51
CA ARG A 717 -47.07 17.25 -5.06
C ARG A 717 -46.78 15.84 -4.52
N GLN A 718 -47.27 14.82 -5.21
CA GLN A 718 -47.01 13.42 -4.82
C GLN A 718 -45.53 13.10 -4.93
N TYR A 719 -44.89 13.51 -6.03
CA TYR A 719 -43.45 13.36 -6.24
C TYR A 719 -42.64 13.98 -5.09
N GLY A 720 -42.98 15.22 -4.69
CA GLY A 720 -42.33 15.89 -3.57
C GLY A 720 -42.49 15.11 -2.25
N ALA A 721 -43.70 14.63 -1.96
CA ALA A 721 -43.95 13.82 -0.75
C ALA A 721 -43.14 12.52 -0.75
N ASP A 722 -43.09 11.81 -1.88
CA ASP A 722 -42.34 10.56 -2.03
C ASP A 722 -40.82 10.80 -1.88
N LEU A 723 -40.28 11.84 -2.55
CA LEU A 723 -38.86 12.19 -2.43
C LEU A 723 -38.49 12.62 -1.00
N LEU A 724 -39.36 13.37 -0.32
CA LEU A 724 -39.14 13.75 1.07
C LEU A 724 -39.13 12.52 2.01
N SER A 725 -39.97 11.52 1.73
CA SER A 725 -39.92 10.24 2.45
C SER A 725 -38.57 9.55 2.25
N VAL A 726 -38.11 9.42 0.99
CA VAL A 726 -36.79 8.85 0.68
C VAL A 726 -35.69 9.57 1.43
N TYR A 727 -35.70 10.92 1.42
CA TYR A 727 -34.72 11.70 2.16
C TYR A 727 -34.73 11.43 3.65
N ARG A 728 -35.92 11.33 4.26
CA ARG A 728 -36.03 11.04 5.70
C ARG A 728 -35.56 9.64 6.06
N ASP A 729 -35.79 8.66 5.19
CA ASP A 729 -35.43 7.26 5.41
C ASP A 729 -33.91 7.02 5.37
N ILE A 730 -33.19 7.76 4.52
CA ILE A 730 -31.74 7.58 4.34
C ILE A 730 -30.88 8.57 5.14
N ALA A 731 -31.48 9.64 5.67
CA ALA A 731 -30.75 10.66 6.41
C ALA A 731 -30.10 10.07 7.68
N PRO A 732 -28.93 10.59 8.11
CA PRO A 732 -28.26 10.11 9.33
C PRO A 732 -29.19 10.17 10.54
N ILE A 733 -29.39 9.05 11.23
CA ILE A 733 -30.22 8.96 12.43
C ILE A 733 -29.57 9.73 13.58
N ARG A 734 -28.25 9.61 13.74
CA ARG A 734 -27.45 10.43 14.66
C ARG A 734 -26.82 11.60 13.92
N GLU A 735 -26.82 12.76 14.56
CA GLU A 735 -26.04 13.89 14.06
C GLU A 735 -24.54 13.58 14.15
N LEU A 736 -23.83 13.88 13.07
CA LEU A 736 -22.38 13.79 12.99
C LEU A 736 -21.75 15.16 13.30
N GLY A 737 -20.52 15.16 13.81
CA GLY A 737 -19.74 16.35 14.16
C GLY A 737 -19.16 17.06 12.95
N VAL A 738 -18.49 18.19 13.13
CA VAL A 738 -17.85 18.92 12.02
C VAL A 738 -16.34 18.70 12.05
N ALA A 739 -15.74 18.42 10.89
CA ALA A 739 -14.31 18.16 10.72
C ALA A 739 -13.83 18.45 9.29
N GLU A 740 -12.54 18.66 9.09
CA GLU A 740 -11.93 18.82 7.76
C GLU A 740 -11.53 17.43 7.24
N MET A 741 -12.50 16.68 6.72
CA MET A 741 -12.39 15.25 6.41
C MET A 741 -11.22 14.88 5.49
N HIS A 742 -10.86 15.72 4.51
CA HIS A 742 -9.79 15.49 3.53
C HIS A 742 -9.76 14.05 2.96
N ILE A 743 -10.93 13.45 2.73
CA ILE A 743 -11.04 12.07 2.23
C ILE A 743 -10.93 12.08 0.71
N ASP A 744 -10.04 11.24 0.20
CA ASP A 744 -9.87 10.92 -1.22
C ASP A 744 -10.06 9.42 -1.49
N ALA A 745 -9.98 9.02 -2.76
CA ALA A 745 -10.09 7.64 -3.21
C ALA A 745 -9.10 6.70 -2.51
N GLY A 746 -7.86 7.14 -2.30
CA GLY A 746 -6.83 6.35 -1.63
C GLY A 746 -7.18 6.07 -0.17
N GLN A 747 -7.74 7.06 0.52
CA GLN A 747 -8.17 6.92 1.91
C GLN A 747 -9.36 5.99 2.09
N VAL A 748 -10.18 5.75 1.05
CA VAL A 748 -11.33 4.80 1.07
C VAL A 748 -11.02 3.47 0.38
N HIS A 749 -9.74 3.09 0.30
CA HIS A 749 -9.27 1.80 -0.24
C HIS A 749 -9.56 1.60 -1.73
N LEU A 750 -9.60 2.68 -2.51
CA LEU A 750 -9.60 2.61 -3.97
C LEU A 750 -8.19 2.91 -4.48
N LEU A 751 -7.78 2.20 -5.53
CA LEU A 751 -6.58 2.57 -6.26
C LEU A 751 -6.93 3.79 -7.13
N PRO A 752 -6.31 4.96 -6.91
CA PRO A 752 -6.73 6.18 -7.59
C PRO A 752 -6.35 6.08 -9.07
N HIS A 753 -7.37 5.91 -9.92
CA HIS A 753 -7.24 6.00 -11.37
C HIS A 753 -7.88 7.31 -11.81
N ALA A 754 -7.10 8.20 -12.42
CA ALA A 754 -7.62 9.49 -12.88
C ALA A 754 -8.70 9.32 -13.95
N SER A 755 -8.51 8.35 -14.86
CA SER A 755 -9.45 8.05 -15.93
C SER A 755 -9.58 6.55 -16.19
N TRP A 756 -10.78 6.14 -16.61
CA TRP A 756 -11.05 4.79 -17.08
C TRP A 756 -10.46 4.50 -18.47
N ARG A 757 -10.08 5.52 -19.23
CA ARG A 757 -9.55 5.40 -20.60
C ARG A 757 -8.12 4.84 -20.66
N HIS A 758 -7.37 4.91 -19.55
CA HIS A 758 -5.98 4.50 -19.47
C HIS A 758 -5.80 3.46 -18.37
N GLN A 759 -5.63 2.19 -18.73
CA GLN A 759 -5.25 1.16 -17.76
C GLN A 759 -3.83 1.43 -17.28
N ALA A 760 -3.62 1.48 -15.95
CA ALA A 760 -2.29 1.21 -15.42
C ALA A 760 -2.04 -0.29 -15.61
N PRO A 761 -0.90 -0.73 -16.20
CA PRO A 761 -0.60 -2.15 -16.25
C PRO A 761 -0.48 -2.68 -14.80
N PRO A 762 -1.27 -3.70 -14.40
CA PRO A 762 -1.12 -4.27 -13.06
C PRO A 762 0.28 -4.88 -12.95
N ARG A 763 1.04 -4.47 -11.93
CA ARG A 763 2.31 -5.11 -11.57
C ARG A 763 2.06 -6.58 -11.27
N HIS A 764 2.75 -7.46 -11.97
CA HIS A 764 2.56 -8.89 -11.85
C HIS A 764 3.33 -9.42 -10.64
N ILE A 765 2.85 -10.48 -9.98
CA ILE A 765 3.62 -11.21 -8.94
C ILE A 765 4.96 -11.81 -9.46
N PHE A 766 5.22 -11.69 -10.76
CA PHE A 766 6.46 -12.13 -11.41
C PHE A 766 7.39 -10.96 -11.77
N ASP A 767 7.02 -9.73 -11.39
CA ASP A 767 7.95 -8.61 -11.49
C ASP A 767 9.23 -8.98 -10.71
N PRO A 768 10.42 -8.72 -11.28
CA PRO A 768 11.67 -9.16 -10.68
C PRO A 768 11.85 -8.58 -9.27
N PRO A 769 12.44 -9.35 -8.33
CA PRO A 769 12.68 -8.86 -6.98
C PRO A 769 13.54 -7.60 -7.02
N THR A 770 13.31 -6.69 -6.07
CA THR A 770 14.15 -5.52 -5.84
C THR A 770 15.61 -5.95 -5.78
N THR A 771 16.45 -5.37 -6.63
CA THR A 771 17.88 -5.68 -6.70
C THR A 771 18.57 -5.29 -5.40
N ARG A 772 19.56 -6.10 -4.97
CA ARG A 772 20.41 -5.79 -3.82
C ARG A 772 21.50 -4.81 -4.27
N ASP A 773 21.16 -3.54 -4.37
CA ASP A 773 22.10 -2.51 -4.87
C ASP A 773 23.16 -2.12 -3.82
N LEU A 774 22.99 -2.55 -2.55
CA LEU A 774 23.87 -2.27 -1.42
C LEU A 774 24.22 -3.54 -0.63
N THR A 775 25.42 -3.57 -0.05
CA THR A 775 25.83 -4.54 0.98
C THR A 775 26.60 -3.85 2.11
N VAL A 776 26.64 -4.49 3.29
CA VAL A 776 27.45 -4.03 4.44
C VAL A 776 28.74 -4.82 4.65
N GLU A 777 28.97 -5.78 3.77
CA GLU A 777 30.15 -6.64 3.70
C GLU A 777 30.68 -6.62 2.26
N LEU A 778 31.97 -6.88 2.10
CA LEU A 778 32.61 -6.93 0.79
C LEU A 778 31.95 -8.04 -0.06
N PRO A 779 31.34 -7.72 -1.22
CA PRO A 779 30.53 -8.69 -1.97
C PRO A 779 31.31 -9.88 -2.55
N GLU A 780 32.58 -9.67 -2.87
CA GLU A 780 33.47 -10.70 -3.41
C GLU A 780 34.57 -11.04 -2.39
N THR A 781 34.90 -12.32 -2.29
CA THR A 781 36.01 -12.79 -1.44
C THR A 781 37.35 -12.33 -2.02
N VAL A 782 38.17 -11.67 -1.19
CA VAL A 782 39.53 -11.26 -1.55
C VAL A 782 40.54 -12.17 -0.85
N THR A 783 41.30 -12.92 -1.63
CA THR A 783 42.32 -13.87 -1.13
C THR A 783 43.68 -13.22 -0.94
N ASP A 784 43.93 -12.10 -1.61
CA ASP A 784 45.16 -11.31 -1.43
C ASP A 784 44.94 -9.82 -1.75
N TRP A 785 45.66 -8.95 -1.04
CA TRP A 785 45.70 -7.52 -1.29
C TRP A 785 47.07 -7.12 -1.80
N PHE A 786 47.15 -6.73 -3.06
CA PHE A 786 48.43 -6.48 -3.75
C PHE A 786 48.75 -4.98 -3.93
N SER A 787 47.78 -4.09 -3.68
CA SER A 787 47.96 -2.64 -3.82
C SER A 787 47.09 -1.87 -2.82
N ILE A 788 47.70 -0.94 -2.11
CA ILE A 788 47.06 0.02 -1.20
C ILE A 788 47.55 1.40 -1.64
N GLN A 789 46.64 2.29 -2.06
CA GLN A 789 46.98 3.61 -2.62
C GLN A 789 47.89 3.59 -3.87
N GLY A 790 47.98 2.46 -4.57
CA GLY A 790 48.82 2.33 -5.77
C GLY A 790 48.07 2.47 -7.10
N SER A 791 46.84 3.00 -7.08
CA SER A 791 45.99 3.13 -8.26
C SER A 791 45.87 4.58 -8.71
N GLU A 792 45.78 4.80 -10.02
CA GLU A 792 45.45 6.09 -10.61
C GLU A 792 43.93 6.21 -10.74
N CYS A 793 43.32 7.25 -10.18
CA CYS A 793 41.88 7.47 -10.29
C CYS A 793 41.51 8.94 -10.33
N TYR A 794 40.38 9.24 -10.98
CA TYR A 794 39.78 10.56 -11.02
C TYR A 794 38.26 10.44 -10.97
N ILE A 795 37.62 11.35 -10.25
CA ILE A 795 36.17 11.40 -10.09
C ILE A 795 35.63 12.56 -10.94
N ASP A 796 34.81 12.23 -11.93
CA ASP A 796 34.21 13.18 -12.86
C ASP A 796 33.13 14.01 -12.15
N ASP A 797 32.24 13.34 -11.42
CA ASP A 797 31.20 13.98 -10.61
C ASP A 797 30.73 13.11 -9.44
N VAL A 798 30.16 13.76 -8.42
CA VAL A 798 29.43 13.12 -7.31
C VAL A 798 28.08 13.79 -7.15
N CYS A 799 27.00 13.02 -7.13
CA CYS A 799 25.63 13.54 -7.07
C CYS A 799 25.34 14.55 -8.20
N HIS A 800 25.89 14.30 -9.40
CA HIS A 800 25.86 15.18 -10.56
C HIS A 800 26.48 16.57 -10.33
N HIS A 801 27.22 16.73 -9.23
CA HIS A 801 28.02 17.91 -8.96
C HIS A 801 29.42 17.73 -9.55
N VAL A 802 29.71 18.47 -10.60
CA VAL A 802 31.02 18.51 -11.25
C VAL A 802 31.94 19.46 -10.46
N PHE A 803 33.10 18.96 -10.04
CA PHE A 803 34.03 19.70 -9.19
C PHE A 803 34.75 20.84 -9.93
N ALA A 804 34.29 22.09 -9.76
CA ALA A 804 35.01 23.29 -10.22
C ALA A 804 36.00 23.80 -9.14
N THR A 805 36.99 24.60 -9.55
CA THR A 805 38.03 25.14 -8.65
C THR A 805 37.44 26.06 -7.55
N GLN A 806 37.64 25.66 -6.29
CA GLN A 806 37.58 26.40 -5.02
C GLN A 806 36.24 26.74 -4.33
N GLN A 807 35.05 26.34 -4.81
CA GLN A 807 33.81 26.52 -4.03
C GLN A 807 32.85 25.33 -4.08
N ASP A 808 33.15 24.27 -3.32
CA ASP A 808 32.23 23.13 -3.09
C ASP A 808 31.10 23.48 -2.07
N LYS A 809 30.84 24.77 -1.80
CA LYS A 809 29.88 25.22 -0.77
C LYS A 809 28.41 25.28 -1.25
N ASP A 810 28.17 25.17 -2.56
CA ASP A 810 26.85 25.37 -3.18
C ASP A 810 26.09 24.07 -3.49
N PHE A 811 26.50 22.93 -2.92
CA PHE A 811 25.78 21.68 -3.10
C PHE A 811 24.41 21.73 -2.40
N LYS A 812 23.32 21.70 -3.19
CA LYS A 812 21.93 21.85 -2.71
C LYS A 812 21.34 20.60 -2.06
N GLY A 813 22.12 19.52 -1.97
CA GLY A 813 21.67 18.21 -1.54
C GLY A 813 21.22 17.33 -2.70
N ALA A 814 21.24 16.02 -2.52
CA ALA A 814 20.75 15.04 -3.49
C ALA A 814 19.99 13.89 -2.80
N PRO A 815 18.87 13.43 -3.39
CA PRO A 815 18.05 12.35 -2.81
C PRO A 815 18.69 10.95 -2.97
N ALA A 816 19.75 10.84 -3.77
CA ALA A 816 20.50 9.62 -3.99
C ALA A 816 22.00 9.95 -4.08
N PHE A 817 22.83 8.99 -3.67
CA PHE A 817 24.27 9.07 -3.89
C PHE A 817 24.59 8.60 -5.30
N HIS A 818 25.24 9.45 -6.07
CA HIS A 818 25.77 9.13 -7.41
C HIS A 818 27.28 9.40 -7.42
N ILE A 819 28.05 8.57 -8.12
CA ILE A 819 29.48 8.82 -8.37
C ILE A 819 29.86 8.26 -9.74
N ARG A 820 30.66 9.03 -10.49
CA ARG A 820 31.19 8.64 -11.79
C ARG A 820 32.64 9.05 -11.93
N GLY A 821 33.45 8.23 -12.58
CA GLY A 821 34.87 8.50 -12.79
C GLY A 821 35.61 7.43 -13.57
N TRP A 822 36.93 7.40 -13.42
CA TRP A 822 37.78 6.34 -13.95
C TRP A 822 38.83 5.88 -12.93
N HIS A 823 39.26 4.62 -13.05
CA HIS A 823 40.20 3.97 -12.15
C HIS A 823 41.09 2.97 -12.90
N VAL A 824 42.41 3.05 -12.70
CA VAL A 824 43.44 2.20 -13.32
C VAL A 824 44.43 1.74 -12.26
N VAL A 825 44.68 0.42 -12.21
CA VAL A 825 45.74 -0.14 -11.36
C VAL A 825 46.98 -0.39 -12.22
N SER A 826 48.13 0.14 -11.79
CA SER A 826 49.39 -0.04 -12.50
C SER A 826 49.74 -1.52 -12.65
N GLY A 827 50.01 -1.97 -13.89
CA GLY A 827 50.38 -3.35 -14.20
C GLY A 827 49.22 -4.33 -14.38
N VAL A 828 47.97 -3.90 -14.26
CA VAL A 828 46.78 -4.75 -14.43
C VAL A 828 46.03 -4.40 -15.71
N SER A 829 45.93 -5.34 -16.65
CA SER A 829 45.32 -5.14 -17.98
C SER A 829 43.83 -5.52 -18.06
N THR A 830 43.30 -6.18 -17.03
CA THR A 830 41.89 -6.56 -16.90
C THR A 830 41.15 -5.58 -15.98
N ALA A 831 39.92 -5.20 -16.34
CA ALA A 831 39.16 -4.22 -15.56
C ALA A 831 38.82 -4.72 -14.16
N GLY A 832 38.31 -5.95 -14.04
CA GLY A 832 37.79 -6.47 -12.77
C GLY A 832 36.48 -5.83 -12.32
N SER A 833 35.96 -6.31 -11.19
CA SER A 833 34.79 -5.76 -10.50
C SER A 833 35.22 -4.57 -9.64
N LEU A 834 34.57 -3.43 -9.82
CA LEU A 834 34.86 -2.24 -9.02
C LEU A 834 33.70 -1.93 -8.09
N TYR A 835 34.03 -1.77 -6.81
CA TYR A 835 33.11 -1.40 -5.76
C TYR A 835 33.46 -0.01 -5.25
N VAL A 836 32.42 0.78 -5.01
CA VAL A 836 32.54 2.00 -4.21
C VAL A 836 32.19 1.61 -2.77
N VAL A 837 33.00 2.06 -1.82
CA VAL A 837 32.77 1.84 -0.39
C VAL A 837 32.62 3.18 0.33
N LEU A 838 31.57 3.32 1.12
CA LEU A 838 31.39 4.43 2.05
C LEU A 838 31.88 3.98 3.43
N ILE A 839 32.88 4.69 3.95
CA ILE A 839 33.57 4.33 5.19
C ILE A 839 33.34 5.43 6.23
N GLY A 840 32.51 5.14 7.23
CA GLY A 840 32.16 6.06 8.31
C GLY A 840 33.17 6.05 9.46
N ASP A 841 32.74 6.43 10.66
CA ASP A 841 33.50 6.18 11.89
C ASP A 841 33.50 4.69 12.26
N ALA A 842 34.14 4.32 13.38
CA ALA A 842 34.30 2.93 13.80
C ALA A 842 32.95 2.21 14.05
N GLU A 843 31.93 2.96 14.51
CA GLU A 843 30.60 2.45 14.84
C GLU A 843 29.66 2.40 13.62
N SER A 844 29.94 3.21 12.60
CA SER A 844 29.17 3.23 11.35
C SER A 844 29.41 1.96 10.52
N PRO A 845 28.36 1.36 9.93
CA PRO A 845 28.54 0.28 8.97
C PRO A 845 29.27 0.79 7.72
N MET A 846 30.11 -0.06 7.13
CA MET A 846 30.62 0.18 5.79
C MET A 846 29.51 -0.12 4.79
N ILE A 847 29.43 0.67 3.72
CA ILE A 847 28.41 0.51 2.69
C ILE A 847 29.11 0.27 1.36
N PHE A 848 28.98 -0.93 0.82
CA PHE A 848 29.55 -1.30 -0.47
C PHE A 848 28.46 -1.27 -1.54
N MET A 849 28.84 -0.77 -2.72
CA MET A 849 27.97 -0.74 -3.89
C MET A 849 28.78 -1.11 -5.13
N GLU A 850 28.21 -2.00 -5.95
CA GLU A 850 28.82 -2.40 -7.21
C GLU A 850 28.70 -1.26 -8.23
N SER A 851 29.80 -0.94 -8.90
CA SER A 851 29.80 0.06 -9.97
C SER A 851 29.67 -0.58 -11.35
N LYS A 852 28.97 0.08 -12.25
CA LYS A 852 28.90 -0.30 -13.66
C LYS A 852 30.16 0.18 -14.37
N ARG A 853 30.91 -0.76 -14.96
CA ARG A 853 32.12 -0.45 -15.74
C ARG A 853 31.77 0.21 -17.09
N GLU A 854 32.38 1.35 -17.38
CA GLU A 854 32.17 2.14 -18.60
C GLU A 854 33.42 2.13 -19.52
N LEU A 855 33.19 2.21 -20.83
CA LEU A 855 34.26 2.34 -21.83
C LEU A 855 34.85 3.77 -21.81
N ARG A 856 36.17 3.89 -21.73
CA ARG A 856 36.89 5.17 -21.71
C ARG A 856 38.12 5.14 -22.63
N SER A 857 37.93 5.48 -23.90
CA SER A 857 38.99 5.45 -24.92
C SER A 857 40.06 6.52 -24.72
N ASP A 858 39.68 7.65 -24.13
CA ASP A 858 40.56 8.75 -23.72
C ASP A 858 41.62 8.25 -22.71
N ILE A 859 41.23 7.42 -21.75
CA ILE A 859 42.14 6.90 -20.72
C ILE A 859 43.14 5.88 -21.31
N VAL A 860 42.72 5.07 -22.27
CA VAL A 860 43.62 4.12 -22.96
C VAL A 860 44.76 4.85 -23.70
N SER A 861 44.51 6.06 -24.21
CA SER A 861 45.57 6.89 -24.81
C SER A 861 46.56 7.46 -23.79
N MET A 862 46.12 7.74 -22.56
CA MET A 862 46.98 8.27 -21.49
C MET A 862 47.77 7.17 -20.77
N PHE A 863 47.17 5.98 -20.65
CA PHE A 863 47.74 4.82 -19.99
C PHE A 863 47.72 3.62 -20.95
N PRO A 864 48.80 3.36 -21.71
CA PRO A 864 48.83 2.35 -22.79
C PRO A 864 48.48 0.92 -22.37
N ASN A 865 48.59 0.60 -21.09
CA ASN A 865 48.28 -0.73 -20.52
C ASN A 865 46.93 -0.76 -19.75
N ALA A 866 46.17 0.33 -19.73
CA ALA A 866 44.89 0.39 -19.02
C ALA A 866 43.81 -0.45 -19.71
N PRO A 867 42.90 -1.08 -18.95
CA PRO A 867 41.76 -1.80 -19.52
C PRO A 867 40.83 -0.84 -20.29
N ARG A 868 40.23 -1.31 -21.39
CA ARG A 868 39.27 -0.52 -22.21
C ARG A 868 38.07 -0.01 -21.42
N ARG A 869 37.67 -0.75 -20.38
CA ARG A 869 36.58 -0.39 -19.46
C ARG A 869 37.13 0.17 -18.13
N SER A 870 37.92 1.24 -18.21
CA SER A 870 38.51 1.91 -17.04
C SER A 870 37.56 2.90 -16.37
N GLY A 871 36.46 3.28 -17.01
CA GLY A 871 35.42 4.12 -16.42
C GLY A 871 34.51 3.35 -15.46
N PHE A 872 33.82 4.08 -14.59
CA PHE A 872 32.80 3.51 -13.71
C PHE A 872 31.71 4.53 -13.34
N SER A 873 30.51 4.03 -13.03
CA SER A 873 29.43 4.79 -12.40
C SER A 873 28.67 3.95 -11.39
N ALA A 874 28.20 4.58 -10.31
CA ALA A 874 27.33 3.98 -9.30
C ALA A 874 26.28 4.99 -8.85
N GLU A 875 25.04 4.53 -8.64
CA GLU A 875 23.94 5.36 -8.16
C GLU A 875 23.04 4.55 -7.25
N VAL A 876 22.75 5.08 -6.07
CA VAL A 876 21.95 4.37 -5.06
C VAL A 876 21.26 5.32 -4.09
N ALA A 877 20.07 4.93 -3.63
CA ALA A 877 19.37 5.65 -2.57
C ALA A 877 19.86 5.18 -1.19
N LEU A 878 20.29 6.12 -0.34
CA LEU A 878 20.70 5.86 1.04
C LEU A 878 19.52 6.19 1.96
N ARG A 879 18.78 5.16 2.43
CA ARG A 879 17.53 5.33 3.19
C ARG A 879 17.68 4.81 4.61
N GLY A 880 17.19 5.60 5.58
CA GLY A 880 17.14 5.24 7.00
C GLY A 880 18.38 5.64 7.80
N LYS A 881 18.26 5.61 9.13
CA LYS A 881 19.32 6.09 10.05
C LYS A 881 20.64 5.32 10.00
N TRP A 882 20.63 4.07 9.54
CA TRP A 882 21.82 3.23 9.51
C TRP A 882 22.89 3.70 8.50
N CYS A 883 22.48 4.50 7.50
CA CYS A 883 23.36 5.12 6.52
C CYS A 883 23.54 6.63 6.73
N GLU A 884 23.07 7.17 7.85
CA GLU A 884 23.31 8.56 8.23
C GLU A 884 24.69 8.72 8.88
N GLY A 885 25.34 9.84 8.61
CA GLY A 885 26.68 10.10 9.12
C GLY A 885 27.59 10.73 8.09
N THR A 886 28.87 10.74 8.41
CA THR A 886 29.91 11.30 7.54
C THR A 886 30.79 10.18 7.02
N TYR A 887 30.83 10.02 5.71
CA TYR A 887 31.50 8.91 5.04
C TYR A 887 32.63 9.39 4.15
N ARG A 888 33.78 8.71 4.23
CA ARG A 888 34.86 8.79 3.25
C ARG A 888 34.57 7.83 2.12
N VAL A 889 34.88 8.21 0.89
CA VAL A 889 34.62 7.39 -0.30
C VAL A 889 35.90 6.65 -0.72
N GLY A 890 35.86 5.32 -0.70
CA GLY A 890 36.91 4.45 -1.19
C GLY A 890 36.49 3.69 -2.45
N LEU A 891 37.48 3.21 -3.20
CA LEU A 891 37.34 2.36 -4.37
C LEU A 891 38.07 1.04 -4.12
N ILE A 892 37.42 -0.08 -4.46
CA ILE A 892 37.99 -1.42 -4.35
C ILE A 892 37.87 -2.09 -5.70
N ASN A 893 39.00 -2.42 -6.32
CA ASN A 893 39.01 -3.18 -7.57
C ASN A 893 39.44 -4.62 -7.29
N ILE A 894 38.60 -5.58 -7.67
CA ILE A 894 38.87 -7.01 -7.49
C ILE A 894 39.09 -7.65 -8.85
N VAL A 895 40.26 -8.28 -9.01
CA VAL A 895 40.67 -8.94 -10.25
C VAL A 895 41.14 -10.35 -9.91
N ASN A 896 40.40 -11.36 -10.36
CA ASN A 896 40.69 -12.78 -10.11
C ASN A 896 40.95 -13.08 -8.62
N GLY A 897 40.10 -12.56 -7.71
CA GLY A 897 40.23 -12.76 -6.26
C GLY A 897 41.25 -11.86 -5.55
N ARG A 898 42.00 -11.04 -6.28
CA ARG A 898 42.99 -10.11 -5.71
C ARG A 898 42.47 -8.69 -5.68
N GLY A 899 42.55 -8.05 -4.51
CA GLY A 899 42.02 -6.72 -4.26
C GLY A 899 43.09 -5.61 -4.35
N ALA A 900 42.70 -4.48 -4.93
CA ALA A 900 43.41 -3.21 -4.85
C ALA A 900 42.50 -2.16 -4.18
N PHE A 901 43.01 -1.46 -3.17
CA PHE A 901 42.27 -0.44 -2.42
C PHE A 901 42.79 0.97 -2.70
N GLN A 902 41.88 1.88 -3.02
CA GLN A 902 42.18 3.29 -3.28
C GLN A 902 41.18 4.19 -2.53
N MET A 903 41.65 4.90 -1.51
CA MET A 903 40.89 5.98 -0.88
C MET A 903 40.88 7.21 -1.77
N THR A 904 39.73 7.86 -1.90
CA THR A 904 39.61 9.15 -2.60
C THR A 904 39.74 10.32 -1.62
N THR A 905 39.81 11.55 -2.14
CA THR A 905 39.73 12.76 -1.31
C THR A 905 38.29 13.17 -0.99
N ILE A 906 37.29 12.39 -1.41
CA ILE A 906 35.88 12.75 -1.30
C ILE A 906 35.30 12.27 0.03
N GLN A 907 34.62 13.19 0.70
CA GLN A 907 33.80 12.93 1.87
C GLN A 907 32.38 13.42 1.62
N ILE A 908 31.39 12.63 2.03
CA ILE A 908 29.97 12.99 1.98
C ILE A 908 29.37 13.01 3.38
N LYS A 909 28.31 13.81 3.57
CA LYS A 909 27.45 13.76 4.75
C LYS A 909 26.05 13.34 4.31
N VAL A 910 25.51 12.31 4.94
CA VAL A 910 24.16 11.79 4.72
C VAL A 910 23.30 12.08 5.95
N ASP A 911 22.13 12.66 5.75
CA ASP A 911 21.20 13.05 6.83
C ASP A 911 19.77 13.14 6.29
N GLY A 912 18.81 12.51 6.96
CA GLY A 912 17.41 12.46 6.51
C GLY A 912 17.22 11.69 5.20
N GLY A 913 18.09 10.73 4.91
CA GLY A 913 18.08 9.96 3.65
C GLY A 913 18.57 10.73 2.42
N GLU A 914 19.19 11.90 2.59
CA GLU A 914 19.74 12.70 1.51
C GLU A 914 21.24 12.93 1.73
N VAL A 915 22.00 13.01 0.64
CA VAL A 915 23.36 13.56 0.69
C VAL A 915 23.22 15.06 0.89
N LYS A 916 23.70 15.61 2.01
CA LYS A 916 23.58 17.04 2.36
C LYS A 916 24.81 17.86 2.00
N SER A 917 25.99 17.26 2.00
CA SER A 917 27.24 17.98 1.67
C SER A 917 28.28 17.04 1.09
N ILE A 918 29.11 17.58 0.20
CA ILE A 918 30.27 16.92 -0.39
C ILE A 918 31.50 17.79 -0.07
N ARG A 919 32.62 17.18 0.32
CA ARG A 919 33.88 17.87 0.62
C ARG A 919 35.06 17.14 0.00
N ARG A 920 36.05 17.90 -0.47
CA ARG A 920 37.37 17.39 -0.88
C ARG A 920 38.38 17.63 0.24
N LEU A 921 38.76 16.57 0.95
CA LEU A 921 39.71 16.61 2.05
C LEU A 921 40.82 15.57 1.82
N PRO A 922 42.10 15.95 1.90
CA PRO A 922 43.19 14.98 1.89
C PRO A 922 43.10 14.07 3.12
N VAL A 923 43.42 12.79 2.92
CA VAL A 923 43.35 11.76 3.97
C VAL A 923 44.78 11.40 4.39
N SER A 924 45.06 11.28 5.70
CA SER A 924 46.38 10.89 6.19
C SER A 924 46.67 9.41 5.94
N ASN A 925 47.94 9.04 5.85
CA ASN A 925 48.35 7.64 5.69
C ASN A 925 47.81 6.74 6.82
N ASP A 926 47.81 7.21 8.06
CA ASP A 926 47.27 6.46 9.20
C ASP A 926 45.78 6.16 9.04
N THR A 927 45.01 7.14 8.55
CA THR A 927 43.56 6.97 8.30
C THR A 927 43.33 6.01 7.14
N ILE A 928 44.13 6.09 6.08
CA ILE A 928 44.06 5.17 4.94
C ILE A 928 44.32 3.73 5.40
N LEU A 929 45.35 3.51 6.22
CA LEU A 929 45.69 2.18 6.73
C LEU A 929 44.60 1.65 7.68
N ALA A 930 44.02 2.51 8.54
CA ALA A 930 42.91 2.13 9.41
C ALA A 930 41.64 1.78 8.61
N ASP A 931 41.29 2.57 7.58
CA ASP A 931 40.14 2.30 6.72
C ASP A 931 40.37 1.05 5.86
N PHE A 932 41.59 0.83 5.38
CA PHE A 932 41.97 -0.42 4.70
C PHE A 932 41.82 -1.63 5.62
N ASP A 933 42.30 -1.56 6.87
CA ASP A 933 42.16 -2.62 7.85
C ASP A 933 40.68 -2.95 8.12
N ARG A 934 39.81 -1.94 8.15
CA ARG A 934 38.35 -2.16 8.24
C ARG A 934 37.80 -2.88 7.01
N VAL A 935 38.14 -2.41 5.80
CA VAL A 935 37.68 -3.01 4.53
C VAL A 935 38.12 -4.46 4.42
N MET A 936 39.39 -4.75 4.71
CA MET A 936 39.95 -6.10 4.64
C MET A 936 39.23 -7.09 5.57
N HIS A 937 38.75 -6.62 6.72
CA HIS A 937 38.04 -7.43 7.71
C HIS A 937 36.51 -7.29 7.64
N GLY A 938 35.99 -6.53 6.68
CA GLY A 938 34.57 -6.42 6.35
C GLY A 938 34.08 -7.56 5.46
N ASP A 939 34.68 -8.75 5.57
CA ASP A 939 34.45 -9.93 4.74
C ASP A 939 33.33 -10.84 5.29
N GLY A 940 32.67 -10.41 6.37
CA GLY A 940 31.64 -11.19 7.04
C GLY A 940 32.17 -12.38 7.85
N THR A 941 33.47 -12.56 8.05
CA THR A 941 33.95 -13.66 8.90
C THR A 941 33.77 -13.34 10.38
N LEU A 942 33.04 -14.19 11.12
CA LEU A 942 32.98 -14.12 12.58
C LEU A 942 34.33 -14.50 13.18
N ARG A 943 35.01 -13.53 13.79
CA ARG A 943 36.35 -13.71 14.38
C ARG A 943 36.28 -13.84 15.89
N GLY A 944 37.17 -14.68 16.41
CA GLY A 944 37.38 -14.91 17.83
C GLY A 944 36.31 -15.71 18.59
N ILE A 945 35.34 -16.27 17.88
CA ILE A 945 34.41 -17.28 18.41
C ILE A 945 34.81 -18.68 17.93
N LYS A 946 34.34 -19.74 18.59
CA LYS A 946 34.52 -21.13 18.12
C LYS A 946 33.75 -21.35 16.81
N LEU A 947 34.42 -21.87 15.80
CA LEU A 947 33.85 -22.33 14.55
C LEU A 947 34.04 -23.84 14.43
N SER A 948 33.01 -24.56 14.00
CA SER A 948 33.08 -26.01 13.77
C SER A 948 33.77 -26.38 12.45
N ARG A 949 33.70 -25.49 11.47
CA ARG A 949 34.22 -25.62 10.12
C ARG A 949 34.60 -24.26 9.57
N ILE A 950 35.39 -24.28 8.51
CA ILE A 950 35.78 -23.08 7.78
C ILE A 950 34.63 -22.68 6.85
N PRO A 951 34.28 -21.39 6.71
CA PRO A 951 33.30 -20.92 5.74
C PRO A 951 33.59 -21.47 4.33
N PRO A 952 32.57 -21.86 3.54
CA PRO A 952 32.78 -22.50 2.26
C PRO A 952 33.36 -21.51 1.23
N ALA A 953 34.55 -21.81 0.72
CA ALA A 953 35.11 -21.23 -0.50
C ALA A 953 35.41 -22.39 -1.48
N SER A 954 34.81 -22.34 -2.68
CA SER A 954 34.95 -23.21 -3.88
C SER A 954 35.22 -24.71 -3.72
N ARG A 955 34.42 -25.52 -4.44
CA ARG A 955 34.23 -26.99 -4.25
C ARG A 955 35.33 -27.91 -4.79
N GLU A 956 36.51 -27.43 -5.14
CA GLU A 956 37.63 -28.28 -5.55
C GLU A 956 38.92 -27.81 -4.87
N ARG A 957 39.43 -28.59 -3.91
CA ARG A 957 40.63 -28.26 -3.12
C ARG A 957 41.76 -29.25 -3.43
N HIS A 958 42.98 -28.74 -3.68
CA HIS A 958 44.17 -29.52 -4.05
C HIS A 958 45.22 -29.59 -2.91
N GLU A 959 46.27 -30.40 -3.11
CA GLU A 959 47.27 -30.85 -2.11
C GLU A 959 47.86 -29.75 -1.21
N GLY A 960 48.13 -30.12 0.04
CA GLY A 960 48.59 -29.21 1.09
C GLY A 960 50.01 -28.66 0.84
N GLY A 961 50.17 -27.35 1.03
CA GLY A 961 51.46 -26.65 0.98
C GLY A 961 52.16 -26.59 2.34
N VAL A 962 53.49 -26.45 2.34
CA VAL A 962 54.28 -26.22 3.57
C VAL A 962 54.01 -24.79 4.07
N LEU A 963 53.52 -24.64 5.30
CA LEU A 963 53.27 -23.32 5.89
C LEU A 963 54.55 -22.78 6.53
N GLU A 964 55.01 -21.59 6.11
CA GLU A 964 56.01 -20.82 6.85
C GLU A 964 55.30 -19.90 7.84
N TRP A 965 55.82 -19.82 9.08
CA TRP A 965 55.16 -19.09 10.16
C TRP A 965 56.15 -18.65 11.25
N TYR A 966 55.72 -17.67 12.04
CA TYR A 966 56.35 -17.22 13.28
C TYR A 966 55.29 -16.60 14.20
N ILE A 967 55.42 -16.78 15.52
CA ILE A 967 54.53 -16.17 16.51
C ILE A 967 55.28 -15.02 17.18
N ASP A 968 54.76 -13.80 17.06
CA ASP A 968 55.33 -12.59 17.68
C ASP A 968 54.95 -12.49 19.16
N GLY A 969 53.78 -13.01 19.52
CA GLY A 969 53.19 -12.89 20.84
C GLY A 969 52.02 -13.84 21.04
N PHE A 970 52.02 -14.48 22.20
CA PHE A 970 50.93 -15.29 22.72
C PHE A 970 50.80 -14.91 24.20
N ASP A 971 49.62 -14.50 24.66
CA ASP A 971 49.43 -13.92 25.99
C ASP A 971 50.19 -14.72 27.07
N GLY A 972 51.30 -14.15 27.58
CA GLY A 972 52.08 -14.63 28.71
C GLY A 972 53.31 -15.53 28.48
N LEU A 973 53.72 -15.90 27.25
CA LEU A 973 54.68 -17.02 27.10
C LEU A 973 55.90 -16.86 26.16
N ILE A 974 56.06 -15.75 25.43
CA ILE A 974 57.32 -15.54 24.69
C ILE A 974 58.31 -14.82 25.62
N GLY A 975 58.92 -15.59 26.54
CA GLY A 975 60.06 -15.11 27.32
C GLY A 975 60.29 -15.74 28.70
N GLU A 976 59.27 -16.20 29.42
CA GLU A 976 59.45 -16.78 30.75
C GLU A 976 58.53 -17.98 31.01
N ILE A 977 59.09 -19.00 31.66
CA ILE A 977 58.48 -20.30 31.91
C ILE A 977 57.41 -20.17 33.00
N GLY A 978 56.15 -20.47 32.65
CA GLY A 978 55.15 -21.03 33.58
C GLY A 978 54.33 -20.08 34.45
N GLN A 979 53.51 -19.18 33.87
CA GLN A 979 52.45 -18.49 34.61
C GLN A 979 51.06 -18.60 33.96
N SER A 980 50.03 -18.53 34.83
CA SER A 980 48.60 -18.59 34.51
C SER A 980 48.18 -17.54 33.48
N VAL A 981 47.31 -17.93 32.55
CA VAL A 981 46.68 -17.04 31.56
C VAL A 981 46.03 -15.85 32.27
N SER A 982 46.33 -14.62 31.84
CA SER A 982 45.84 -13.37 32.46
C SER A 982 44.31 -13.24 32.45
N THR A 983 43.65 -13.89 31.49
CA THR A 983 42.20 -14.01 31.38
C THR A 983 41.83 -15.45 30.98
N PRO A 984 41.23 -16.27 31.86
CA PRO A 984 40.98 -17.70 31.61
C PRO A 984 40.13 -18.01 30.36
N ASP A 985 39.32 -17.04 29.91
CA ASP A 985 38.32 -17.23 28.85
C ASP A 985 38.72 -16.61 27.51
N GLU A 986 39.74 -15.75 27.48
CA GLU A 986 40.24 -15.06 26.27
C GLU A 986 41.76 -15.20 26.13
N ILE A 987 42.22 -15.65 24.96
CA ILE A 987 43.65 -15.86 24.67
C ILE A 987 44.03 -15.10 23.41
N ARG A 988 45.02 -14.20 23.45
CA ARG A 988 45.49 -13.48 22.26
C ARG A 988 46.70 -14.14 21.62
N ILE A 989 46.73 -14.10 20.30
CA ILE A 989 47.84 -14.58 19.46
C ILE A 989 48.10 -13.60 18.32
N ASN A 990 49.37 -13.34 18.02
CA ASN A 990 49.80 -12.60 16.82
C ASN A 990 51.12 -13.17 16.27
N GLY A 991 51.36 -12.92 14.98
CA GLY A 991 52.46 -13.54 14.25
C GLY A 991 52.44 -13.19 12.77
N TRP A 992 53.17 -13.97 11.98
CA TRP A 992 53.03 -14.01 10.52
C TRP A 992 52.99 -15.46 10.02
N ALA A 993 52.25 -15.70 8.93
CA ALA A 993 52.14 -17.02 8.31
C ALA A 993 51.71 -16.93 6.83
N PHE A 994 52.36 -17.69 5.94
CA PHE A 994 52.02 -17.79 4.52
C PHE A 994 52.50 -19.11 3.90
N ILE A 995 51.98 -19.45 2.71
CA ILE A 995 52.38 -20.64 1.94
C ILE A 995 53.36 -20.18 0.84
N PRO A 996 54.64 -20.62 0.84
CA PRO A 996 55.60 -20.27 -0.21
C PRO A 996 55.13 -20.67 -1.61
N GLY A 997 55.56 -19.94 -2.63
CA GLY A 997 55.19 -20.18 -4.03
C GLY A 997 53.76 -19.78 -4.46
N LEU A 998 52.84 -19.47 -3.53
CA LEU A 998 51.49 -18.98 -3.88
C LEU A 998 51.40 -17.46 -4.01
N SER A 999 52.33 -16.71 -3.39
CA SER A 999 52.39 -15.24 -3.39
C SER A 999 51.05 -14.56 -3.02
N GLN A 1000 50.30 -15.16 -2.10
CA GLN A 1000 49.01 -14.66 -1.63
C GLN A 1000 48.88 -14.88 -0.12
N ALA A 1001 48.31 -13.92 0.59
CA ALA A 1001 48.12 -14.03 2.05
C ALA A 1001 47.13 -15.14 2.43
N GLY A 1002 45.93 -15.13 1.84
CA GLY A 1002 44.86 -16.06 2.18
C GLY A 1002 44.20 -15.80 3.54
N ALA A 1003 43.22 -16.63 3.88
CA ALA A 1003 42.51 -16.60 5.15
C ALA A 1003 43.22 -17.49 6.19
N LEU A 1004 43.50 -16.92 7.37
CA LEU A 1004 44.17 -17.62 8.45
C LEU A 1004 43.23 -17.95 9.61
N TYR A 1005 43.39 -19.14 10.18
CA TYR A 1005 42.66 -19.64 11.33
C TYR A 1005 43.62 -20.22 12.37
N ALA A 1006 43.29 -20.05 13.64
CA ALA A 1006 43.88 -20.83 14.72
C ALA A 1006 42.95 -22.02 15.02
N GLY A 1007 43.49 -23.24 15.05
CA GLY A 1007 42.77 -24.46 15.39
C GLY A 1007 43.16 -24.99 16.77
N LEU A 1008 42.20 -25.46 17.55
CA LEU A 1008 42.44 -26.26 18.76
C LEU A 1008 41.99 -27.68 18.49
N VAL A 1009 42.90 -28.65 18.58
CA VAL A 1009 42.65 -30.07 18.30
C VAL A 1009 42.89 -30.88 19.56
N SER A 1010 41.95 -31.75 19.94
CA SER A 1010 42.13 -32.61 21.12
C SER A 1010 43.31 -33.56 20.92
N ASP A 1011 44.19 -33.68 21.93
CA ASP A 1011 45.28 -34.66 21.89
C ASP A 1011 44.74 -36.12 22.00
N THR A 1012 43.55 -36.30 22.57
CA THR A 1012 42.98 -37.62 22.87
C THR A 1012 41.73 -37.94 22.04
N GLY A 1013 40.86 -36.97 21.77
CA GLY A 1013 39.65 -37.13 20.96
C GLY A 1013 39.77 -36.66 19.51
N ASP A 1014 38.68 -36.77 18.75
CA ASP A 1014 38.60 -36.32 17.33
C ASP A 1014 37.95 -34.94 17.20
N GLU A 1015 37.93 -34.20 18.30
CA GLU A 1015 37.37 -32.85 18.39
C GLU A 1015 38.37 -31.82 17.90
N ALA A 1016 37.90 -30.90 17.05
CA ALA A 1016 38.65 -29.72 16.68
C ALA A 1016 37.70 -28.51 16.55
N VAL A 1017 38.18 -27.34 16.97
CA VAL A 1017 37.51 -26.06 16.79
C VAL A 1017 38.46 -25.05 16.16
N LEU A 1018 37.92 -24.11 15.41
CA LEU A 1018 38.67 -23.12 14.66
C LEU A 1018 38.28 -21.70 15.09
N PHE A 1019 39.22 -20.77 14.96
CA PHE A 1019 39.03 -19.35 15.26
C PHE A 1019 39.56 -18.53 14.09
N GLY A 1020 38.73 -17.69 13.47
CA GLY A 1020 39.17 -16.81 12.39
C GLY A 1020 40.13 -15.74 12.90
N MET A 1021 41.26 -15.58 12.22
CA MET A 1021 42.27 -14.57 12.55
C MET A 1021 42.10 -13.32 11.68
N ARG A 1022 42.58 -12.18 12.18
CA ARG A 1022 42.77 -10.95 11.41
C ARG A 1022 44.10 -11.04 10.65
N ARG A 1023 44.14 -10.57 9.41
CA ARG A 1023 45.39 -10.39 8.66
C ARG A 1023 45.98 -9.01 8.94
N LEU A 1024 47.29 -8.85 8.87
CA LEU A 1024 47.99 -7.59 9.14
C LEU A 1024 49.08 -7.36 8.09
N ILE A 1025 49.35 -6.09 7.78
CA ILE A 1025 50.45 -5.69 6.90
C ILE A 1025 51.78 -5.91 7.63
N ARG A 1026 52.72 -6.63 7.01
CA ARG A 1026 54.06 -6.91 7.55
C ARG A 1026 55.15 -6.73 6.50
N HIS A 1027 55.50 -5.46 6.23
CA HIS A 1027 56.57 -5.10 5.28
C HIS A 1027 57.94 -5.65 5.68
N ASP A 1028 58.20 -5.78 6.99
CA ASP A 1028 59.44 -6.31 7.54
C ASP A 1028 59.66 -7.79 7.17
N VAL A 1029 58.60 -8.58 7.02
CA VAL A 1029 58.70 -10.01 6.65
C VAL A 1029 59.20 -10.17 5.22
N MET A 1030 58.83 -9.27 4.30
CA MET A 1030 59.34 -9.28 2.91
C MET A 1030 60.85 -9.09 2.83
N ASN A 1031 61.47 -8.40 3.80
CA ASN A 1031 62.94 -8.24 3.83
C ASN A 1031 63.65 -9.55 4.22
N ILE A 1032 62.97 -10.46 4.92
CA ILE A 1032 63.50 -11.74 5.37
C ILE A 1032 63.13 -12.84 4.35
N ARG A 1033 61.94 -12.76 3.78
CA ARG A 1033 61.37 -13.70 2.82
C ARG A 1033 60.80 -12.94 1.63
N ASN A 1034 61.54 -12.90 0.53
CA ASN A 1034 61.15 -12.15 -0.68
C ASN A 1034 59.79 -12.58 -1.28
N GLU A 1035 59.32 -13.79 -1.00
CA GLU A 1035 58.04 -14.32 -1.50
C GLU A 1035 56.85 -14.02 -0.59
N ALA A 1036 57.07 -13.36 0.56
CA ALA A 1036 56.01 -13.10 1.53
C ALA A 1036 54.97 -12.09 0.96
N PRO A 1037 53.67 -12.38 1.04
CA PRO A 1037 52.63 -11.45 0.63
C PRO A 1037 52.56 -10.25 1.59
N LEU A 1038 52.00 -9.14 1.12
CA LEU A 1038 51.89 -7.88 1.86
C LEU A 1038 51.20 -8.07 3.23
N CYS A 1039 50.10 -8.83 3.22
CA CYS A 1039 49.28 -9.11 4.39
C CYS A 1039 49.65 -10.45 5.08
N SER A 1040 50.95 -10.78 5.15
CA SER A 1040 51.44 -12.03 5.76
C SER A 1040 51.30 -12.08 7.29
N GLY A 1041 51.12 -10.94 7.96
CA GLY A 1041 50.89 -10.86 9.40
C GLY A 1041 49.49 -11.35 9.81
N PHE A 1042 49.33 -11.66 11.10
CA PHE A 1042 48.04 -11.97 11.68
C PHE A 1042 47.94 -11.61 13.17
N SER A 1043 46.70 -11.44 13.65
CA SER A 1043 46.37 -11.34 15.07
C SER A 1043 44.96 -11.87 15.35
N GLY A 1044 44.70 -12.33 16.57
CA GLY A 1044 43.37 -12.78 16.95
C GLY A 1044 43.20 -13.00 18.44
N THR A 1045 41.94 -13.09 18.87
CA THR A 1045 41.55 -13.46 20.23
C THR A 1045 40.76 -14.76 20.15
N ILE A 1046 41.09 -15.74 20.96
CA ILE A 1046 40.42 -17.04 21.06
C ILE A 1046 39.50 -16.97 22.30
N ARG A 1047 38.19 -16.94 22.08
CA ARG A 1047 37.19 -17.02 23.17
C ARG A 1047 36.62 -18.43 23.24
N LEU A 1048 36.89 -19.12 24.34
CA LEU A 1048 36.59 -20.55 24.47
C LEU A 1048 35.12 -20.84 24.79
N ARG A 1049 34.37 -19.83 25.27
CA ARG A 1049 32.95 -19.97 25.66
C ARG A 1049 31.95 -19.60 24.56
N THR A 1050 32.35 -18.81 23.57
CA THR A 1050 31.44 -18.28 22.54
C THR A 1050 31.52 -19.05 21.22
N GLY A 1051 30.43 -19.06 20.45
CA GLY A 1051 30.35 -19.71 19.14
C GLY A 1051 29.87 -21.17 19.21
N TYR A 1052 30.49 -22.06 18.42
CA TYR A 1052 30.13 -23.47 18.28
C TYR A 1052 29.80 -24.13 19.64
N ALA A 1053 28.60 -24.71 19.75
CA ALA A 1053 28.02 -25.21 21.01
C ALA A 1053 28.64 -26.56 21.45
N LEU A 1054 29.96 -26.64 21.46
CA LEU A 1054 30.76 -27.74 21.99
C LEU A 1054 31.42 -27.28 23.30
N SER A 1055 31.21 -28.05 24.37
CA SER A 1055 31.95 -27.86 25.63
C SER A 1055 33.32 -28.50 25.50
N LEU A 1056 34.38 -27.70 25.59
CA LEU A 1056 35.76 -28.16 25.48
C LEU A 1056 36.23 -28.69 26.84
N LYS A 1057 36.72 -29.93 26.86
CA LYS A 1057 37.23 -30.59 28.07
C LYS A 1057 38.47 -31.43 27.76
N GLY A 1058 39.55 -31.15 28.48
CA GLY A 1058 40.82 -31.87 28.37
C GLY A 1058 41.90 -31.07 27.65
N ARG A 1059 42.86 -31.78 27.08
CA ARG A 1059 44.09 -31.22 26.53
C ARG A 1059 43.95 -30.96 25.02
N TYR A 1060 44.14 -29.72 24.59
CA TYR A 1060 44.00 -29.28 23.19
C TYR A 1060 45.28 -28.63 22.66
N ARG A 1061 45.72 -29.05 21.48
CA ARG A 1061 46.89 -28.52 20.77
C ARG A 1061 46.52 -27.40 19.81
N LEU A 1062 47.29 -26.32 19.85
CA LEU A 1062 47.12 -25.18 18.96
C LEU A 1062 47.74 -25.47 17.58
N CYS A 1063 47.03 -25.11 16.52
CA CYS A 1063 47.45 -25.27 15.13
C CYS A 1063 47.19 -23.97 14.36
N LEU A 1064 48.00 -23.66 13.35
CA LEU A 1064 47.68 -22.63 12.35
C LEU A 1064 47.21 -23.29 11.06
N VAL A 1065 46.16 -22.72 10.46
CA VAL A 1065 45.60 -23.14 9.18
C VAL A 1065 45.53 -21.93 8.27
N ASN A 1066 46.23 -21.94 7.15
CA ASN A 1066 46.13 -20.90 6.12
C ASN A 1066 45.48 -21.47 4.86
N ILE A 1067 44.57 -20.70 4.25
CA ILE A 1067 43.82 -21.09 3.06
C ILE A 1067 43.97 -20.01 2.00
N VAL A 1068 44.44 -20.40 0.82
CA VAL A 1068 44.67 -19.54 -0.34
C VAL A 1068 43.96 -20.18 -1.53
N ASP A 1069 42.91 -19.54 -2.04
CA ASP A 1069 42.06 -20.08 -3.11
C ASP A 1069 41.63 -21.54 -2.82
N ASN A 1070 42.08 -22.49 -3.64
CA ASN A 1070 41.82 -23.92 -3.51
C ASN A 1070 42.94 -24.70 -2.77
N SER A 1071 43.94 -24.02 -2.23
CA SER A 1071 45.10 -24.59 -1.53
C SER A 1071 45.05 -24.27 -0.04
N TYR A 1072 45.65 -25.13 0.79
CA TYR A 1072 45.73 -24.90 2.23
C TYR A 1072 47.06 -25.40 2.83
N GLY A 1073 47.43 -24.86 3.98
CA GLY A 1073 48.58 -25.28 4.78
C GLY A 1073 48.19 -25.39 6.24
N VAL A 1074 48.58 -26.49 6.91
CA VAL A 1074 48.30 -26.73 8.34
C VAL A 1074 49.61 -26.98 9.06
N VAL A 1075 49.82 -26.28 10.18
CA VAL A 1075 50.95 -26.53 11.08
C VAL A 1075 50.50 -26.61 12.53
N PRO A 1076 50.60 -27.78 13.16
CA PRO A 1076 50.45 -27.87 14.61
C PRO A 1076 51.65 -27.21 15.32
N LEU A 1077 51.36 -26.45 16.37
CA LEU A 1077 52.35 -25.73 17.16
C LEU A 1077 52.79 -26.57 18.37
N ASN A 1078 53.88 -26.15 19.00
CA ASN A 1078 54.34 -26.72 20.27
C ASN A 1078 53.56 -26.16 21.48
N ILE A 1079 52.39 -25.57 21.29
CA ILE A 1079 51.57 -24.95 22.34
C ILE A 1079 50.35 -25.83 22.60
N VAL A 1080 50.13 -26.18 23.87
CA VAL A 1080 49.00 -26.99 24.32
C VAL A 1080 48.27 -26.30 25.46
N LEU A 1081 46.94 -26.39 25.46
CA LEU A 1081 46.03 -25.79 26.43
C LEU A 1081 45.27 -26.88 27.18
N ASP A 1082 45.20 -26.78 28.50
CA ASP A 1082 44.30 -27.60 29.31
C ASP A 1082 43.03 -26.81 29.58
N VAL A 1083 41.91 -27.32 29.07
CA VAL A 1083 40.62 -26.62 29.07
C VAL A 1083 39.61 -27.41 29.90
N GLN A 1084 38.83 -26.71 30.73
CA GLN A 1084 37.69 -27.27 31.44
C GLN A 1084 36.49 -26.32 31.34
N ASP A 1085 35.37 -26.84 30.83
CA ASP A 1085 34.09 -26.11 30.69
C ASP A 1085 34.25 -24.75 29.98
N GLY A 1086 35.11 -24.73 28.95
CA GLY A 1086 35.37 -23.53 28.16
C GLY A 1086 36.27 -22.49 28.83
N SER A 1087 36.99 -22.83 29.90
CA SER A 1087 38.04 -21.99 30.49
C SER A 1087 39.41 -22.67 30.39
N CYS A 1088 40.42 -21.90 30.03
CA CYS A 1088 41.81 -22.34 29.99
C CYS A 1088 42.39 -22.34 31.41
N LEU A 1089 42.74 -23.53 31.91
CA LEU A 1089 43.33 -23.73 33.24
C LEU A 1089 44.84 -23.51 33.21
N SER A 1090 45.51 -24.02 32.19
CA SER A 1090 46.96 -23.92 31.98
C SER A 1090 47.33 -24.00 30.51
N SER A 1091 48.52 -23.48 30.18
CA SER A 1091 49.15 -23.67 28.87
C SER A 1091 50.59 -24.15 29.04
N ALA A 1092 51.08 -24.95 28.10
CA ALA A 1092 52.41 -25.54 28.14
C ALA A 1092 53.05 -25.62 26.75
N HIS A 1093 54.38 -25.53 26.70
CA HIS A 1093 55.15 -25.89 25.52
C HIS A 1093 55.47 -27.39 25.52
N ASP A 1094 54.86 -28.14 24.63
CA ASP A 1094 55.03 -29.60 24.52
C ASP A 1094 55.37 -29.99 23.08
N ALA A 1095 56.60 -30.46 22.87
CA ALA A 1095 57.11 -30.86 21.57
C ALA A 1095 56.39 -32.14 21.10
N PRO A 1096 55.63 -32.07 20.01
CA PRO A 1096 54.74 -33.17 19.62
C PRO A 1096 55.52 -34.35 19.01
N LEU A 1097 55.07 -35.57 19.32
CA LEU A 1097 55.50 -36.78 18.60
C LEU A 1097 55.00 -36.73 17.14
N PRO A 1098 55.72 -37.32 16.17
CA PRO A 1098 55.32 -37.31 14.75
C PRO A 1098 53.89 -37.82 14.51
N GLU A 1099 53.44 -38.82 15.26
CA GLU A 1099 52.10 -39.40 15.16
C GLU A 1099 51.00 -38.42 15.60
N VAL A 1100 51.25 -37.63 16.65
CA VAL A 1100 50.31 -36.61 17.17
C VAL A 1100 50.21 -35.45 16.18
N MET A 1101 51.33 -35.09 15.54
CA MET A 1101 51.36 -34.07 14.47
C MET A 1101 50.51 -34.47 13.28
N GLU A 1102 50.69 -35.71 12.80
CA GLU A 1102 49.97 -36.21 11.64
C GLU A 1102 48.47 -36.35 11.92
N ARG A 1103 48.10 -36.81 13.13
CA ARG A 1103 46.71 -36.88 13.58
C ARG A 1103 46.06 -35.50 13.64
N ALA A 1104 46.69 -34.52 14.30
CA ALA A 1104 46.14 -33.17 14.41
C ALA A 1104 45.94 -32.52 13.03
N ALA A 1105 46.93 -32.68 12.15
CA ALA A 1105 46.83 -32.24 10.77
C ALA A 1105 45.75 -32.99 9.98
N SER A 1106 45.50 -34.27 10.25
CA SER A 1106 44.46 -35.08 9.59
C SER A 1106 43.05 -34.67 10.02
N ILE A 1107 42.82 -34.43 11.32
CA ILE A 1107 41.54 -33.96 11.85
C ILE A 1107 41.19 -32.59 11.24
N LEU A 1108 42.15 -31.66 11.22
CA LEU A 1108 41.95 -30.35 10.60
C LEU A 1108 41.75 -30.46 9.09
N ARG A 1109 42.49 -31.33 8.39
CA ARG A 1109 42.25 -31.62 6.98
C ARG A 1109 40.81 -32.05 6.72
N HIS A 1110 40.26 -32.92 7.56
CA HIS A 1110 38.86 -33.33 7.42
C HIS A 1110 37.89 -32.14 7.59
N ARG A 1111 38.12 -31.27 8.59
CA ARG A 1111 37.31 -30.06 8.83
C ARG A 1111 37.46 -28.96 7.77
N ILE A 1112 38.53 -29.05 6.97
CA ILE A 1112 38.76 -28.19 5.81
C ILE A 1112 38.05 -28.79 4.57
N VAL A 1113 38.10 -30.10 4.36
CA VAL A 1113 37.68 -30.73 3.09
C VAL A 1113 36.19 -31.13 3.08
N VAL A 1114 35.61 -31.47 4.23
CA VAL A 1114 34.24 -31.99 4.41
C VAL A 1114 33.42 -31.01 5.23
#